data_AF-A0A812WZE4-F1
#
_entry.id   AF-A0A812WZE4-F1
#
_cell.length_a   1.000
_cell.length_b   1.000
_cell.length_c   1.000
_cell.angle_alpha   90.00
_cell.angle_beta   90.00
_cell.angle_gamma   90.00
#
_symmetry.space_group_name_H-M   'P 1'
#
loop_
_entity.id
_entity.type
_entity.pdbx_description
1 polymer ?
#
loop_
_entity_poly.entity_id
_entity_poly.type
_entity_poly.pdbx_seq_one_letter_code
_entity_poly.pdbx_strand_id
1 'polypeptide(L)'
;AERLFQKQVETLVQLEGAKPQQRLIAYLRPPLPARDASMLLDSCCGRLLSHARPAQLVGVLEWPRTNTGKIDRKLLRPPAAAKAGRVRQAAHLGADRFVTRAPRAPVSRQRQKGWQVLRAVLAGAVACRFRPWRMICWPLAWMSWVWLLAPGSSDALFAQDLSSRVPWLLSLAVTALLPRQAMLLAAAFAGWKIGLRRALATPLLWWMGLSNINGQLCRELEWYSWYLHPLRVRQLAKLVFDSIMDLLRGKTFRALRGKRSADWDWDIAPRRQRQRPRLEYVWVEPVSELTGAEEYSGQSRGDLPYSLLQLLERLDKEAGFELAPDMALASAFDSLKLTALVGVLRRKQAPKLSLRDALACDTVLDFLKLLAGRSGADSADPPHRDMAGPRGQADGDFRVREWPYMFSLSVCWALDSKEPVQKEVLCRSLQKLKRKHGALRMQLADPPALWDFAMDAASNLSFSRAVLLRGAWAPRFPGLPARILNGVGFLLWTAWPRLTQTEDTEVPVEVVQCQSREQLEQRSAWLLDGRNARNFLTGPLHAVLLELPGMGSRLHIAVSHGLSDGFSGMPLLQDFVRLYDAELAGRPSEEAPEDAFFGLRKQEVRLQETLVRAGSGGDHQADLGSWALPAASADAFDHFVWLQQATMTTLQTVVERRKWCCSLDVAVLALIGGALARRNPTGSLHLRFVASARDAPGEGSVVADFADSRDLDLTFPAGTTVEQAVFAIASCVRHRRWHLPDPLTDAEERTYINVRPLLQGLNSPSSWHHTTQWPPVEGERNWDRRNVYHALWIMADQVGPLEWVLCLKVRKSRREATSLGAVIEGLLLDLHDRPDADLLETERPRS
;
A
#
# COMPACT_ATOMS: atom_id res chain seq x y z
N ALA A 1 -24.36 -30.23 -8.67
CA ALA A 1 -24.71 -28.81 -8.43
C ALA A 1 -24.18 -27.91 -9.55
N GLU A 2 -22.88 -27.87 -9.83
CA GLU A 2 -22.32 -27.06 -10.95
C GLU A 2 -22.83 -27.49 -12.33
N ARG A 3 -22.91 -28.79 -12.63
CA ARG A 3 -23.53 -29.30 -13.87
C ARG A 3 -25.04 -29.00 -14.00
N LEU A 4 -25.72 -28.65 -12.89
CA LEU A 4 -27.14 -28.28 -12.89
C LEU A 4 -27.33 -26.80 -13.25
N PHE A 5 -26.37 -25.92 -12.92
CA PHE A 5 -26.41 -24.51 -13.29
C PHE A 5 -26.09 -24.25 -14.78
N GLN A 6 -25.33 -25.14 -15.43
CA GLN A 6 -24.97 -25.01 -16.86
C GLN A 6 -26.10 -25.39 -17.86
N LYS A 7 -27.21 -25.99 -17.41
CA LYS A 7 -28.35 -26.34 -18.29
C LYS A 7 -29.56 -25.46 -17.99
N GLN A 8 -29.79 -24.44 -18.82
CA GLN A 8 -31.04 -23.65 -18.92
C GLN A 8 -31.85 -23.47 -17.62
N VAL A 9 -31.23 -22.93 -16.56
CA VAL A 9 -31.96 -22.58 -15.33
C VAL A 9 -32.45 -21.13 -15.44
N GLU A 10 -33.66 -20.95 -15.96
CA GLU A 10 -34.38 -19.68 -15.78
C GLU A 10 -34.79 -19.58 -14.29
N THR A 11 -34.23 -18.63 -13.53
CA THR A 11 -34.60 -18.47 -12.10
C THR A 11 -35.56 -17.28 -11.97
N LEU A 12 -36.82 -17.55 -11.61
CA LEU A 12 -37.78 -16.51 -11.25
C LEU A 12 -37.89 -16.41 -9.72
N VAL A 13 -37.76 -15.18 -9.21
CA VAL A 13 -37.84 -14.87 -7.78
C VAL A 13 -39.13 -14.10 -7.49
N GLN A 14 -39.98 -14.63 -6.62
CA GLN A 14 -41.21 -13.97 -6.17
C GLN A 14 -41.17 -13.74 -4.65
N LEU A 15 -41.57 -12.53 -4.22
CA LEU A 15 -41.74 -12.16 -2.82
C LEU A 15 -43.20 -12.39 -2.41
N GLU A 16 -43.42 -13.20 -1.38
CA GLU A 16 -44.77 -13.51 -0.89
C GLU A 16 -44.92 -13.18 0.60
N GLY A 17 -46.05 -12.55 0.98
CA GLY A 17 -46.41 -12.23 2.38
C GLY A 17 -46.78 -10.75 2.63
N ALA A 18 -47.63 -10.49 3.63
CA ALA A 18 -47.84 -9.15 4.18
C ALA A 18 -46.61 -8.75 5.01
N LYS A 19 -46.12 -7.49 4.88
CA LYS A 19 -44.93 -6.98 5.61
C LYS A 19 -45.08 -7.30 7.11
N PRO A 20 -44.15 -8.00 7.80
CA PRO A 20 -42.70 -8.11 7.61
C PRO A 20 -42.19 -9.54 7.29
N GLN A 21 -43.00 -10.40 6.67
CA GLN A 21 -42.64 -11.80 6.40
C GLN A 21 -42.45 -12.12 4.91
N GLN A 22 -41.95 -11.16 4.11
CA GLN A 22 -41.67 -11.42 2.71
C GLN A 22 -40.57 -12.49 2.59
N ARG A 23 -40.89 -13.62 1.96
CA ARG A 23 -39.95 -14.70 1.68
C ARG A 23 -39.69 -14.78 0.19
N LEU A 24 -38.43 -15.02 -0.18
CA LEU A 24 -38.03 -15.28 -1.56
C LEU A 24 -38.35 -16.74 -1.91
N ILE A 25 -38.99 -16.97 -3.05
CA ILE A 25 -39.23 -18.31 -3.60
C ILE A 25 -38.53 -18.38 -4.95
N ALA A 26 -37.71 -19.41 -5.16
CA ALA A 26 -37.05 -19.64 -6.44
C ALA A 26 -37.66 -20.86 -7.15
N TYR A 27 -38.03 -20.68 -8.42
CA TYR A 27 -38.56 -21.73 -9.26
C TYR A 27 -37.45 -22.35 -10.12
N LEU A 28 -37.46 -23.67 -10.30
CA LEU A 28 -36.42 -24.41 -11.04
C LEU A 28 -37.05 -25.36 -12.07
N ARG A 29 -36.45 -25.45 -13.27
CA ARG A 29 -36.78 -26.43 -14.31
C ARG A 29 -35.51 -27.17 -14.76
N PRO A 30 -35.51 -28.52 -14.84
CA PRO A 30 -36.58 -29.44 -14.47
C PRO A 30 -36.78 -29.51 -12.93
N PRO A 31 -37.92 -30.06 -12.43
CA PRO A 31 -38.15 -30.19 -11.00
C PRO A 31 -37.12 -31.15 -10.40
N LEU A 32 -36.52 -30.74 -9.29
CA LEU A 32 -35.56 -31.55 -8.56
C LEU A 32 -36.28 -32.52 -7.61
N PRO A 33 -35.72 -33.72 -7.38
CA PRO A 33 -36.10 -34.55 -6.25
C PRO A 33 -35.99 -33.76 -4.94
N ALA A 34 -36.90 -34.00 -3.98
CA ALA A 34 -36.94 -33.25 -2.71
C ALA A 34 -35.61 -33.27 -1.94
N ARG A 35 -34.86 -34.37 -2.02
CA ARG A 35 -33.53 -34.53 -1.42
C ARG A 35 -32.51 -33.55 -2.02
N ASP A 36 -32.59 -33.28 -3.31
CA ASP A 36 -31.66 -32.40 -4.03
C ASP A 36 -32.00 -30.92 -3.82
N ALA A 37 -33.28 -30.60 -3.62
CA ALA A 37 -33.72 -29.24 -3.29
C ALA A 37 -33.17 -28.76 -1.94
N SER A 38 -33.12 -29.63 -0.91
CA SER A 38 -32.52 -29.28 0.39
C SER A 38 -31.02 -29.03 0.25
N MET A 39 -30.29 -29.91 -0.46
CA MET A 39 -28.86 -29.74 -0.70
C MET A 39 -28.54 -28.45 -1.46
N LEU A 40 -29.39 -28.06 -2.42
CA LEU A 40 -29.24 -26.80 -3.14
C LEU A 40 -29.55 -25.58 -2.28
N LEU A 41 -30.55 -25.64 -1.40
CA LEU A 41 -30.80 -24.58 -0.42
C LEU A 41 -29.61 -24.41 0.53
N ASP A 42 -29.05 -25.51 1.03
CA ASP A 42 -27.86 -25.49 1.88
C ASP A 42 -26.63 -24.93 1.15
N SER A 43 -26.45 -25.31 -0.13
CA SER A 43 -25.40 -24.74 -0.98
C SER A 43 -25.62 -23.23 -1.23
N CYS A 44 -26.87 -22.78 -1.38
CA CYS A 44 -27.21 -21.36 -1.51
C CYS A 44 -26.95 -20.60 -0.21
N CYS A 45 -27.16 -21.20 0.96
CA CYS A 45 -26.80 -20.60 2.25
C CYS A 45 -25.29 -20.31 2.37
N GLY A 46 -24.45 -21.11 1.71
CA GLY A 46 -23.01 -20.91 1.65
C GLY A 46 -22.54 -19.85 0.65
N ARG A 47 -23.35 -19.49 -0.36
CA ARG A 47 -22.95 -18.64 -1.50
C ARG A 47 -23.74 -17.34 -1.65
N LEU A 48 -24.99 -17.27 -1.17
CA LEU A 48 -25.87 -16.11 -1.30
C LEU A 48 -26.00 -15.32 0.02
N LEU A 49 -26.14 -13.99 -0.11
CA LEU A 49 -26.43 -13.07 1.00
C LEU A 49 -27.76 -13.42 1.68
N SER A 50 -27.89 -13.17 2.98
CA SER A 50 -29.05 -13.55 3.79
C SER A 50 -30.41 -13.12 3.21
N HIS A 51 -30.47 -11.93 2.59
CA HIS A 51 -31.68 -11.39 1.97
C HIS A 51 -31.93 -11.88 0.54
N ALA A 52 -30.98 -12.58 -0.08
CA ALA A 52 -31.06 -13.16 -1.43
C ALA A 52 -31.27 -14.69 -1.39
N ARG A 53 -31.29 -15.29 -0.19
CA ARG A 53 -31.53 -16.71 -0.01
C ARG A 53 -32.99 -17.03 -0.26
N PRO A 54 -33.32 -17.91 -1.22
CA PRO A 54 -34.68 -18.42 -1.35
C PRO A 54 -35.04 -19.20 -0.09
N ALA A 55 -36.20 -18.92 0.48
CA ALA A 55 -36.77 -19.69 1.58
C ALA A 55 -37.28 -21.06 1.10
N GLN A 56 -37.54 -21.20 -0.20
CA GLN A 56 -38.04 -22.43 -0.81
C GLN A 56 -37.64 -22.52 -2.28
N LEU A 57 -37.36 -23.74 -2.73
CA LEU A 57 -37.22 -24.10 -4.14
C LEU A 57 -38.47 -24.83 -4.61
N VAL A 58 -39.07 -24.38 -5.72
CA VAL A 58 -40.26 -25.01 -6.31
C VAL A 58 -39.92 -25.51 -7.70
N GLY A 59 -39.94 -26.83 -7.89
CA GLY A 59 -39.74 -27.44 -9.19
C GLY A 59 -40.95 -27.24 -10.11
N VAL A 60 -40.73 -26.79 -11.35
CA VAL A 60 -41.75 -26.70 -12.40
C VAL A 60 -41.37 -27.60 -13.57
N LEU A 61 -42.33 -28.39 -14.05
CA LEU A 61 -42.14 -29.24 -15.23
C LEU A 61 -41.96 -28.40 -16.50
N GLU A 62 -42.78 -27.36 -16.63
CA GLU A 62 -42.72 -26.38 -17.70
C GLU A 62 -42.97 -24.98 -17.16
N TRP A 63 -42.33 -23.98 -17.78
CA TRP A 63 -42.60 -22.58 -17.45
C TRP A 63 -43.98 -22.21 -17.99
N PRO A 64 -44.97 -21.88 -17.13
CA PRO A 64 -46.22 -21.37 -17.65
C PRO A 64 -45.92 -20.06 -18.37
N ARG A 65 -46.27 -19.96 -19.65
CA ARG A 65 -46.06 -18.77 -20.46
C ARG A 65 -47.39 -18.17 -20.87
N THR A 66 -47.47 -16.84 -20.88
CA THR A 66 -48.57 -16.09 -21.49
C THR A 66 -48.57 -16.30 -23.00
N ASN A 67 -49.64 -15.91 -23.69
CA ASN A 67 -49.74 -15.92 -25.15
C ASN A 67 -48.65 -15.07 -25.85
N THR A 68 -47.92 -14.25 -25.08
CA THR A 68 -46.79 -13.42 -25.54
C THR A 68 -45.41 -14.04 -25.23
N GLY A 69 -45.37 -15.30 -24.77
CA GLY A 69 -44.12 -16.01 -24.46
C GLY A 69 -43.44 -15.63 -23.14
N LYS A 70 -43.99 -14.69 -22.37
CA LYS A 70 -43.47 -14.30 -21.03
C LYS A 70 -43.96 -15.27 -19.95
N ILE A 71 -43.23 -15.43 -18.86
CA ILE A 71 -43.66 -16.31 -17.75
C ILE A 71 -44.95 -15.76 -17.12
N ASP A 72 -46.02 -16.57 -17.12
CA ASP A 72 -47.28 -16.27 -16.45
C ASP A 72 -47.17 -16.58 -14.96
N ARG A 73 -46.89 -15.53 -14.18
CA ARG A 73 -46.72 -15.61 -12.72
C ARG A 73 -47.97 -16.08 -11.99
N LYS A 74 -49.17 -15.95 -12.59
CA LYS A 74 -50.43 -16.37 -11.95
C LYS A 74 -50.60 -17.89 -11.98
N LEU A 75 -49.93 -18.57 -12.91
CA LEU A 75 -50.01 -20.02 -13.10
C LEU A 75 -48.87 -20.77 -12.41
N LEU A 76 -47.93 -20.06 -11.77
CA LEU A 76 -46.91 -20.69 -10.94
C LEU A 76 -47.58 -21.29 -9.69
N ARG A 77 -47.24 -22.55 -9.39
CA ARG A 77 -47.77 -23.21 -8.19
C ARG A 77 -47.36 -22.42 -6.94
N PRO A 78 -48.30 -22.12 -6.03
CA PRO A 78 -47.95 -21.53 -4.75
C PRO A 78 -47.09 -22.52 -3.93
N PRO A 79 -46.19 -22.03 -3.08
CA PRO A 79 -45.44 -22.88 -2.17
C PRO A 79 -46.40 -23.66 -1.28
N ALA A 80 -46.20 -24.98 -1.15
CA ALA A 80 -46.99 -25.78 -0.22
C ALA A 80 -46.79 -25.22 1.21
N ALA A 81 -47.87 -24.74 1.83
CA ALA A 81 -47.83 -24.19 3.18
C ALA A 81 -47.40 -25.28 4.18
N ALA A 82 -46.13 -25.26 4.57
CA ALA A 82 -45.61 -26.14 5.61
C ALA A 82 -46.31 -25.82 6.94
N LYS A 83 -47.10 -26.76 7.46
CA LYS A 83 -47.68 -26.70 8.82
C LYS A 83 -46.53 -26.66 9.84
N ALA A 84 -46.22 -25.47 10.34
CA ALA A 84 -45.16 -25.26 11.32
C ALA A 84 -45.61 -25.73 12.73
N GLY A 85 -45.03 -26.82 13.22
CA GLY A 85 -45.05 -27.18 14.64
C GLY A 85 -44.11 -26.26 15.42
N ARG A 86 -44.65 -25.53 16.41
CA ARG A 86 -43.86 -24.71 17.35
C ARG A 86 -43.19 -25.60 18.40
N VAL A 87 -41.87 -25.66 18.39
CA VAL A 87 -41.08 -26.12 19.55
C VAL A 87 -40.64 -24.89 20.34
N ARG A 88 -41.09 -24.79 21.60
CA ARG A 88 -40.59 -23.82 22.59
C ARG A 88 -39.37 -24.45 23.29
N GLN A 89 -38.22 -23.78 23.28
CA GLN A 89 -37.10 -24.08 24.18
C GLN A 89 -37.08 -23.07 25.33
N ALA A 90 -37.06 -23.60 26.55
CA ALA A 90 -37.04 -22.86 27.81
C ALA A 90 -35.63 -22.38 28.17
N ALA A 91 -35.56 -21.21 28.80
CA ALA A 91 -34.33 -20.63 29.35
C ALA A 91 -34.03 -21.23 30.73
N HIS A 92 -32.79 -21.67 30.95
CA HIS A 92 -32.20 -21.92 32.26
C HIS A 92 -31.04 -20.93 32.46
N LEU A 93 -31.17 -20.04 33.45
CA LEU A 93 -30.08 -19.22 33.99
C LEU A 93 -29.85 -19.66 35.44
N GLY A 94 -28.75 -20.37 35.67
CA GLY A 94 -28.16 -20.60 36.98
C GLY A 94 -26.99 -19.65 37.16
N ALA A 95 -27.07 -18.81 38.19
CA ALA A 95 -26.00 -17.95 38.66
C ALA A 95 -25.13 -18.72 39.65
N ASP A 96 -23.81 -18.56 39.59
CA ASP A 96 -22.99 -18.59 40.80
C ASP A 96 -21.70 -17.78 40.62
N ARG A 97 -21.46 -16.90 41.59
CA ARG A 97 -20.27 -16.04 41.74
C ARG A 97 -19.33 -16.69 42.75
N PHE A 98 -18.05 -16.81 42.40
CA PHE A 98 -16.99 -16.88 43.41
C PHE A 98 -15.90 -15.85 43.10
N VAL A 99 -15.68 -14.97 44.08
CA VAL A 99 -14.60 -13.98 44.13
C VAL A 99 -13.57 -14.49 45.13
N THR A 100 -12.34 -14.71 44.71
CA THR A 100 -11.18 -14.82 45.61
C THR A 100 -10.15 -13.76 45.24
N ARG A 101 -9.76 -12.97 46.24
CA ARG A 101 -8.79 -11.88 46.14
C ARG A 101 -7.59 -12.26 47.01
N ALA A 102 -6.38 -12.18 46.46
CA ALA A 102 -5.12 -12.28 47.21
C ALA A 102 -4.26 -11.02 46.97
N PRO A 103 -3.40 -10.62 47.93
CA PRO A 103 -2.78 -9.29 47.98
C PRO A 103 -1.39 -9.26 47.32
N ARG A 104 -0.96 -8.08 46.86
CA ARG A 104 0.44 -7.79 46.48
C ARG A 104 0.99 -6.60 47.27
N ALA A 105 2.19 -6.79 47.81
CA ALA A 105 3.01 -5.81 48.52
C ALA A 105 3.70 -4.81 47.56
N PRO A 106 4.15 -3.63 48.04
CA PRO A 106 4.81 -2.62 47.20
C PRO A 106 6.34 -2.74 47.24
N VAL A 107 7.00 -2.57 46.08
CA VAL A 107 8.45 -2.32 45.98
C VAL A 107 8.70 -0.89 45.49
N SER A 108 9.74 -0.30 46.08
CA SER A 108 10.09 1.12 46.17
C SER A 108 10.38 1.84 44.83
N ARG A 109 9.80 3.04 44.71
CA ARG A 109 9.70 3.87 43.48
C ARG A 109 10.67 5.08 43.47
N GLN A 110 11.85 4.96 44.05
CA GLN A 110 12.67 6.13 44.39
C GLN A 110 13.95 6.34 43.55
N ARG A 111 14.41 5.35 42.77
CA ARG A 111 15.60 5.52 41.88
C ARG A 111 15.29 5.98 40.45
N GLN A 112 14.03 5.94 40.01
CA GLN A 112 13.64 6.33 38.63
C GLN A 112 13.40 7.84 38.44
N LYS A 113 13.24 8.61 39.53
CA LYS A 113 12.94 10.05 39.46
C LYS A 113 14.17 10.91 39.17
N GLY A 114 15.37 10.50 39.62
CA GLY A 114 16.61 11.25 39.39
C GLY A 114 17.05 11.26 37.92
N TRP A 115 16.91 10.13 37.23
CA TRP A 115 17.28 9.98 35.81
C TRP A 115 16.36 10.74 34.84
N GLN A 116 15.11 10.99 35.22
CA GLN A 116 14.13 11.68 34.38
C GLN A 116 14.25 13.21 34.44
N VAL A 117 14.69 13.77 35.58
CA VAL A 117 14.97 15.20 35.71
C VAL A 117 16.21 15.59 34.88
N LEU A 118 17.23 14.72 34.85
CA LEU A 118 18.44 14.95 34.04
C LEU A 118 18.16 14.97 32.53
N ARG A 119 17.24 14.12 32.04
CA ARG A 119 16.82 14.13 30.61
C ARG A 119 16.03 15.38 30.23
N ALA A 120 15.17 15.89 31.10
CA ALA A 120 14.41 17.12 30.85
C ALA A 120 15.33 18.36 30.85
N VAL A 121 16.34 18.40 31.72
CA VAL A 121 17.34 19.47 31.76
C VAL A 121 18.26 19.41 30.53
N LEU A 122 18.65 18.23 30.06
CA LEU A 122 19.44 18.07 28.83
C LEU A 122 18.63 18.41 27.56
N ALA A 123 17.34 18.06 27.48
CA ALA A 123 16.46 18.47 26.39
C ALA A 123 16.24 19.99 26.35
N GLY A 124 16.10 20.63 27.53
CA GLY A 124 16.07 22.08 27.66
C GLY A 124 17.40 22.74 27.26
N ALA A 125 18.54 22.15 27.61
CA ALA A 125 19.87 22.65 27.23
C ALA A 125 20.15 22.55 25.71
N VAL A 126 19.59 21.54 25.03
CA VAL A 126 19.65 21.41 23.56
C VAL A 126 18.75 22.45 22.88
N ALA A 127 17.55 22.68 23.40
CA ALA A 127 16.64 23.74 22.92
C ALA A 127 17.22 25.15 23.13
N CYS A 128 17.93 25.39 24.25
CA CYS A 128 18.55 26.68 24.55
C CYS A 128 19.88 26.94 23.81
N ARG A 129 20.42 25.96 23.07
CA ARG A 129 21.64 26.15 22.24
C ARG A 129 21.36 26.82 20.90
N PHE A 130 20.09 26.90 20.48
CA PHE A 130 19.65 27.74 19.36
C PHE A 130 19.21 29.11 19.90
N ARG A 131 20.14 30.08 19.92
CA ARG A 131 19.79 31.47 20.29
C ARG A 131 18.74 32.05 19.31
N PRO A 132 17.62 32.63 19.79
CA PRO A 132 16.51 33.14 18.96
C PRO A 132 16.93 34.13 17.86
N TRP A 133 17.99 34.90 18.11
CA TRP A 133 18.54 35.90 17.18
C TRP A 133 19.07 35.29 15.87
N ARG A 134 19.45 34.00 15.86
CA ARG A 134 19.91 33.29 14.65
C ARG A 134 18.77 32.92 13.70
N MET A 135 17.54 32.80 14.17
CA MET A 135 16.38 32.57 13.30
C MET A 135 15.85 33.87 12.67
N ILE A 136 16.10 35.03 13.29
CA ILE A 136 15.50 36.32 12.90
C ILE A 136 16.34 37.07 11.85
N CYS A 137 17.67 37.07 11.95
CA CYS A 137 18.53 37.84 11.03
C CYS A 137 18.77 37.16 9.67
N TRP A 138 18.41 35.89 9.54
CA TRP A 138 18.82 35.02 8.42
C TRP A 138 17.93 35.09 7.17
N PRO A 139 16.59 35.18 7.29
CA PRO A 139 15.71 35.46 6.15
C PRO A 139 16.01 36.81 5.48
N LEU A 140 16.47 37.81 6.25
CA LEU A 140 16.76 39.17 5.76
C LEU A 140 18.05 39.23 4.92
N ALA A 141 19.11 38.55 5.36
CA ALA A 141 20.35 38.44 4.60
C ALA A 141 20.16 37.64 3.29
N TRP A 142 19.32 36.61 3.32
CA TRP A 142 18.99 35.80 2.15
C TRP A 142 18.07 36.52 1.16
N MET A 143 17.01 37.20 1.62
CA MET A 143 16.17 38.01 0.74
C MET A 143 16.98 39.05 -0.02
N SER A 144 18.02 39.61 0.62
CA SER A 144 18.95 40.53 -0.03
C SER A 144 19.82 39.85 -1.09
N TRP A 145 20.22 38.60 -0.89
CA TRP A 145 20.98 37.79 -1.85
C TRP A 145 20.14 37.35 -3.06
N VAL A 146 18.91 36.88 -2.83
CA VAL A 146 17.95 36.55 -3.90
C VAL A 146 17.63 37.77 -4.75
N TRP A 147 17.42 38.93 -4.11
CA TRP A 147 17.21 40.20 -4.82
C TRP A 147 18.44 40.70 -5.60
N LEU A 148 19.65 40.43 -5.10
CA LEU A 148 20.90 40.80 -5.78
C LEU A 148 21.23 39.90 -6.98
N LEU A 149 20.75 38.66 -6.98
CA LEU A 149 21.10 37.65 -7.99
C LEU A 149 19.98 37.31 -8.98
N ALA A 150 18.79 37.89 -8.83
CA ALA A 150 17.67 37.73 -9.76
C ALA A 150 17.40 38.97 -10.64
N PRO A 151 18.35 39.48 -11.46
CA PRO A 151 17.99 40.46 -12.47
C PRO A 151 17.28 39.74 -13.63
N GLY A 152 15.95 39.89 -13.73
CA GLY A 152 15.24 39.75 -15.00
C GLY A 152 14.28 38.57 -15.20
N SER A 153 13.96 37.75 -14.19
CA SER A 153 12.90 36.74 -14.36
C SER A 153 11.52 37.35 -14.07
N SER A 154 10.66 37.40 -15.09
CA SER A 154 9.28 37.93 -15.01
C SER A 154 8.29 37.04 -14.24
N ASP A 155 8.68 35.84 -13.82
CA ASP A 155 7.80 34.92 -13.08
C ASP A 155 7.84 35.16 -11.56
N ALA A 156 6.98 36.07 -11.11
CA ALA A 156 6.79 36.39 -9.69
C ALA A 156 6.35 35.18 -8.83
N LEU A 157 5.59 34.24 -9.40
CA LEU A 157 5.14 33.01 -8.72
C LEU A 157 6.30 32.05 -8.44
N PHE A 158 7.21 31.88 -9.40
CA PHE A 158 8.41 31.06 -9.23
C PHE A 158 9.34 31.66 -8.16
N ALA A 159 9.52 32.99 -8.16
CA ALA A 159 10.30 33.68 -7.15
C ALA A 159 9.69 33.54 -5.73
N GLN A 160 8.35 33.54 -5.62
CA GLN A 160 7.65 33.38 -4.35
C GLN A 160 7.84 31.97 -3.76
N ASP A 161 7.66 30.92 -4.57
CA ASP A 161 7.83 29.54 -4.11
C ASP A 161 9.31 29.24 -3.75
N LEU A 162 10.24 29.71 -4.58
CA LEU A 162 11.69 29.63 -4.32
C LEU A 162 12.08 30.36 -3.02
N SER A 163 11.49 31.53 -2.76
CA SER A 163 11.76 32.33 -1.56
C SER A 163 11.24 31.70 -0.26
N SER A 164 10.29 30.76 -0.33
CA SER A 164 9.72 30.11 0.84
C SER A 164 10.44 28.81 1.23
N ARG A 165 10.99 28.06 0.25
CA ARG A 165 11.51 26.69 0.46
C ARG A 165 13.05 26.57 0.48
N VAL A 166 13.73 27.31 -0.39
CA VAL A 166 15.19 27.25 -0.58
C VAL A 166 16.04 27.95 0.52
N PRO A 167 15.59 28.99 1.26
CA PRO A 167 16.44 29.78 2.15
C PRO A 167 17.10 29.03 3.31
N TRP A 168 16.41 28.04 3.90
CA TRP A 168 16.83 27.41 5.16
C TRP A 168 17.94 26.36 4.97
N LEU A 169 17.89 25.59 3.88
CA LEU A 169 18.88 24.56 3.57
C LEU A 169 20.23 25.15 3.11
N LEU A 170 20.18 26.16 2.23
CA LEU A 170 21.39 26.88 1.79
C LEU A 170 22.01 27.70 2.92
N SER A 171 21.16 28.26 3.79
CA SER A 171 21.59 28.82 5.08
C SER A 171 22.40 27.80 5.88
N LEU A 172 21.83 26.64 6.19
CA LEU A 172 22.50 25.57 6.96
C LEU A 172 23.85 25.16 6.35
N ALA A 173 23.91 25.02 5.02
CA ALA A 173 25.14 24.70 4.28
C ALA A 173 26.22 25.78 4.44
N VAL A 174 25.84 27.04 4.24
CA VAL A 174 26.74 28.19 4.36
C VAL A 174 27.21 28.38 5.81
N THR A 175 26.35 28.06 6.79
CA THR A 175 26.73 28.09 8.22
C THR A 175 27.72 26.99 8.60
N ALA A 176 27.61 25.81 7.98
CA ALA A 176 28.50 24.68 8.23
C ALA A 176 29.87 24.85 7.57
N LEU A 177 29.95 25.62 6.49
CA LEU A 177 31.16 25.79 5.66
C LEU A 177 31.96 27.06 5.96
N LEU A 178 31.36 28.10 6.56
CA LEU A 178 32.06 29.36 6.84
C LEU A 178 32.68 29.40 8.26
N PRO A 179 33.95 29.81 8.39
CA PRO A 179 34.53 30.16 9.68
C PRO A 179 33.68 31.23 10.37
N ARG A 180 33.55 31.12 11.69
CA ARG A 180 32.69 31.98 12.55
C ARG A 180 32.87 33.49 12.32
N GLN A 181 34.06 33.90 11.86
CA GLN A 181 34.44 35.29 11.57
C GLN A 181 33.88 35.79 10.23
N ALA A 182 33.81 34.94 9.20
CA ALA A 182 33.24 35.30 7.89
C ALA A 182 31.71 35.49 7.98
N MET A 183 31.04 34.72 8.85
CA MET A 183 29.61 34.90 9.14
C MET A 183 29.27 36.28 9.73
N LEU A 184 30.12 36.80 10.63
CA LEU A 184 29.88 38.10 11.27
C LEU A 184 30.06 39.26 10.28
N LEU A 185 31.04 39.15 9.39
CA LEU A 185 31.28 40.14 8.33
C LEU A 185 30.14 40.16 7.29
N ALA A 186 29.65 38.99 6.86
CA ALA A 186 28.52 38.90 5.94
C ALA A 186 27.22 39.47 6.54
N ALA A 187 26.95 39.20 7.82
CA ALA A 187 25.79 39.73 8.54
C ALA A 187 25.87 41.26 8.72
N ALA A 188 27.06 41.78 9.04
CA ALA A 188 27.29 43.22 9.14
C ALA A 188 27.10 43.93 7.79
N PHE A 189 27.58 43.34 6.70
CA PHE A 189 27.47 43.90 5.36
C PHE A 189 26.02 43.87 4.83
N ALA A 190 25.28 42.79 5.08
CA ALA A 190 23.87 42.68 4.73
C ALA A 190 22.99 43.66 5.54
N GLY A 191 23.24 43.77 6.85
CA GLY A 191 22.54 44.73 7.72
C GLY A 191 22.76 46.18 7.27
N TRP A 192 23.98 46.53 6.87
CA TRP A 192 24.32 47.86 6.36
C TRP A 192 23.59 48.21 5.06
N LYS A 193 23.47 47.24 4.14
CA LYS A 193 22.82 47.47 2.83
C LYS A 193 21.28 47.53 2.91
N ILE A 194 20.68 46.75 3.81
CA ILE A 194 19.21 46.73 4.04
C ILE A 194 18.76 47.99 4.78
N GLY A 195 19.54 48.44 5.76
CA GLY A 195 19.25 49.66 6.52
C GLY A 195 19.20 50.93 5.67
N LEU A 196 19.84 50.93 4.50
CA LEU A 196 19.92 52.11 3.64
C LEU A 196 18.74 52.27 2.66
N ARG A 197 17.80 51.31 2.51
CA ARG A 197 16.82 51.39 1.41
C ARG A 197 15.32 51.31 1.72
N ARG A 198 14.76 50.60 2.72
CA ARG A 198 13.29 50.64 2.97
C ARG A 198 12.90 50.25 4.40
N ALA A 199 12.17 51.13 5.10
CA ALA A 199 11.71 50.92 6.49
C ALA A 199 10.31 50.29 6.65
N LEU A 200 9.57 50.00 5.56
CA LEU A 200 8.14 49.64 5.66
C LEU A 200 7.78 48.18 5.28
N ALA A 201 8.70 47.38 4.72
CA ALA A 201 8.40 46.00 4.31
C ALA A 201 8.74 44.93 5.38
N THR A 202 9.61 45.27 6.32
CA THR A 202 10.12 44.37 7.37
C THR A 202 9.05 43.87 8.35
N PRO A 203 8.05 44.67 8.78
CA PRO A 203 7.02 44.20 9.73
C PRO A 203 6.08 43.14 9.13
N LEU A 204 5.77 43.23 7.83
CA LEU A 204 4.80 42.35 7.16
C LEU A 204 5.38 40.94 6.93
N LEU A 205 6.66 40.88 6.55
CA LEU A 205 7.41 39.62 6.41
C LEU A 205 7.73 38.98 7.77
N TRP A 206 7.96 39.80 8.80
CA TRP A 206 8.11 39.34 10.18
C TRP A 206 6.81 38.69 10.72
N TRP A 207 5.65 39.26 10.37
CA TRP A 207 4.33 38.71 10.73
C TRP A 207 4.03 37.37 10.04
N MET A 208 4.36 37.23 8.75
CA MET A 208 4.17 35.97 8.00
C MET A 208 5.08 34.84 8.51
N GLY A 209 6.32 35.15 8.91
CA GLY A 209 7.21 34.17 9.54
C GLY A 209 6.69 33.67 10.89
N LEU A 210 6.16 34.58 11.71
CA LEU A 210 5.56 34.25 13.01
C LEU A 210 4.26 33.44 12.87
N SER A 211 3.43 33.68 11.85
CA SER A 211 2.20 32.90 11.64
C SER A 211 2.49 31.45 11.24
N ASN A 212 3.54 31.21 10.46
CA ASN A 212 3.97 29.84 10.12
C ASN A 212 4.52 29.11 11.35
N ILE A 213 5.32 29.77 12.18
CA ILE A 213 5.82 29.20 13.44
C ILE A 213 4.65 28.88 14.38
N ASN A 214 3.66 29.77 14.49
CA ASN A 214 2.47 29.55 15.32
C ASN A 214 1.63 28.37 14.81
N GLY A 215 1.45 28.23 13.49
CA GLY A 215 0.74 27.09 12.89
C GLY A 215 1.45 25.75 13.12
N GLN A 216 2.78 25.74 13.13
CA GLN A 216 3.58 24.56 13.45
C GLN A 216 3.55 24.23 14.95
N LEU A 217 3.65 25.25 15.82
CA LEU A 217 3.56 25.07 17.27
C LEU A 217 2.19 24.53 17.71
N CYS A 218 1.11 25.01 17.09
CA CYS A 218 -0.25 24.50 17.34
C CYS A 218 -0.41 23.04 16.91
N ARG A 219 0.14 22.65 15.74
CA ARG A 219 0.14 21.24 15.30
C ARG A 219 0.95 20.35 16.25
N GLU A 220 2.11 20.80 16.70
CA GLU A 220 2.95 20.11 17.67
C GLU A 220 2.22 19.95 19.02
N LEU A 221 1.59 21.01 19.54
CA LEU A 221 0.83 20.96 20.80
C LEU A 221 -0.41 20.06 20.70
N GLU A 222 -1.11 20.07 19.56
CA GLU A 222 -2.19 19.14 19.29
C GLU A 222 -1.67 17.70 19.29
N TRP A 223 -0.52 17.43 18.67
CA TRP A 223 0.13 16.11 18.68
C TRP A 223 0.58 15.67 20.08
N TYR A 224 1.34 16.48 20.82
CA TYR A 224 1.81 16.13 22.19
C TYR A 224 0.66 15.87 23.17
N SER A 225 -0.51 16.44 22.94
CA SER A 225 -1.72 16.15 23.73
C SER A 225 -2.17 14.69 23.63
N TRP A 226 -1.80 13.97 22.56
CA TRP A 226 -2.07 12.54 22.38
C TRP A 226 -1.05 11.63 23.12
N TYR A 227 0.16 12.11 23.43
CA TYR A 227 1.26 11.27 23.95
C TYR A 227 1.56 11.45 25.44
N LEU A 228 1.19 12.57 26.04
CA LEU A 228 1.45 12.83 27.45
C LEU A 228 0.42 12.10 28.34
N HIS A 229 0.90 11.49 29.43
CA HIS A 229 0.04 10.89 30.45
C HIS A 229 -1.02 11.92 30.93
N PRO A 230 -2.30 11.55 31.14
CA PRO A 230 -3.40 12.52 31.35
C PRO A 230 -3.19 13.55 32.46
N LEU A 231 -2.41 13.20 33.49
CA LEU A 231 -2.03 14.10 34.59
C LEU A 231 -0.98 15.15 34.19
N ARG A 232 -0.12 14.86 33.21
CA ARG A 232 0.91 15.77 32.68
C ARG A 232 0.36 16.64 31.55
N VAL A 233 -0.54 16.10 30.72
CA VAL A 233 -1.41 16.94 29.84
C VAL A 233 -2.20 17.90 30.71
N ARG A 234 -2.77 17.46 31.83
CA ARG A 234 -3.46 18.37 32.77
C ARG A 234 -2.57 19.49 33.32
N GLN A 235 -1.28 19.26 33.57
CA GLN A 235 -0.40 20.32 34.10
C GLN A 235 0.07 21.27 33.00
N LEU A 236 0.43 20.75 31.82
CA LEU A 236 0.85 21.56 30.67
C LEU A 236 -0.34 22.31 30.08
N ALA A 237 -1.46 21.61 29.88
CA ALA A 237 -2.73 22.22 29.50
C ALA A 237 -3.19 23.18 30.58
N LYS A 238 -3.09 22.91 31.89
CA LYS A 238 -3.41 23.92 32.92
C LYS A 238 -2.49 25.14 32.84
N LEU A 239 -1.20 25.01 32.56
CA LEU A 239 -0.30 26.16 32.44
C LEU A 239 -0.63 27.02 31.21
N VAL A 240 -0.92 26.38 30.08
CA VAL A 240 -1.30 27.03 28.82
C VAL A 240 -2.75 27.56 28.89
N PHE A 241 -3.65 26.81 29.50
CA PHE A 241 -5.07 27.12 29.72
C PHE A 241 -5.24 28.22 30.76
N ASP A 242 -4.50 28.23 31.87
CA ASP A 242 -4.55 29.35 32.83
C ASP A 242 -4.03 30.64 32.17
N SER A 243 -3.01 30.54 31.30
CA SER A 243 -2.49 31.68 30.53
C SER A 243 -3.45 32.18 29.42
N ILE A 244 -4.25 31.28 28.82
CA ILE A 244 -5.22 31.61 27.77
C ILE A 244 -6.60 31.98 28.34
N MET A 245 -6.99 31.42 29.49
CA MET A 245 -8.27 31.63 30.16
C MET A 245 -8.30 32.87 31.04
N ASP A 246 -7.15 33.38 31.49
CA ASP A 246 -7.07 34.75 32.04
C ASP A 246 -7.32 35.81 30.95
N LEU A 247 -7.20 35.44 29.66
CA LEU A 247 -7.54 36.29 28.52
C LEU A 247 -9.01 36.15 28.05
N LEU A 248 -9.68 35.04 28.37
CA LEU A 248 -10.99 34.69 27.81
C LEU A 248 -11.95 34.14 28.88
N ARG A 249 -12.34 34.98 29.84
CA ARG A 249 -13.46 34.68 30.74
C ARG A 249 -14.79 34.86 30.00
N GLY A 250 -15.36 33.76 29.50
CA GLY A 250 -16.71 33.74 28.95
C GLY A 250 -17.24 32.37 28.52
N LYS A 251 -17.78 31.62 29.48
CA LYS A 251 -18.77 30.51 29.36
C LYS A 251 -18.33 29.10 28.87
N THR A 252 -18.45 28.17 29.82
CA THR A 252 -18.90 26.76 29.78
C THR A 252 -18.37 25.80 28.71
N PHE A 253 -17.59 24.80 29.17
CA PHE A 253 -17.64 23.45 28.60
C PHE A 253 -17.53 22.38 29.70
N ARG A 254 -18.54 21.51 29.77
CA ARG A 254 -18.66 20.40 30.72
C ARG A 254 -18.98 19.13 29.93
N ALA A 255 -17.97 18.39 29.46
CA ALA A 255 -18.12 16.99 29.00
C ALA A 255 -16.77 16.34 28.63
N LEU A 256 -15.94 15.97 29.61
CA LEU A 256 -14.93 14.91 29.42
C LEU A 256 -14.72 14.16 30.75
N ARG A 257 -15.62 13.21 31.02
CA ARG A 257 -15.41 12.16 32.04
C ARG A 257 -15.14 10.83 31.33
N GLY A 258 -13.89 10.42 31.40
CA GLY A 258 -13.36 9.05 31.55
C GLY A 258 -13.96 7.89 30.76
N LYS A 259 -13.13 7.29 29.89
CA LYS A 259 -13.00 5.84 29.77
C LYS A 259 -11.53 5.47 30.10
N ARG A 260 -11.36 4.56 31.06
CA ARG A 260 -10.12 3.84 31.39
C ARG A 260 -10.19 2.45 30.72
N SER A 261 -9.03 1.82 30.56
CA SER A 261 -8.70 0.53 29.90
C SER A 261 -8.72 0.53 28.38
N ALA A 262 -7.67 -0.07 27.81
CA ALA A 262 -7.49 -0.39 26.39
C ALA A 262 -8.34 -1.63 26.02
N ASP A 263 -9.61 -1.61 26.42
CA ASP A 263 -10.58 -2.56 25.89
C ASP A 263 -10.96 -2.05 24.51
N TRP A 264 -10.67 -2.85 23.48
CA TRP A 264 -11.12 -2.61 22.13
C TRP A 264 -12.64 -2.42 22.17
N ASP A 265 -13.12 -1.21 21.87
CA ASP A 265 -14.54 -0.90 21.79
C ASP A 265 -15.08 -1.51 20.48
N TRP A 266 -15.23 -2.84 20.49
CA TRP A 266 -15.73 -3.66 19.37
C TRP A 266 -17.19 -3.32 19.04
N ASP A 267 -17.92 -2.73 19.99
CA ASP A 267 -19.33 -2.39 19.87
C ASP A 267 -19.49 -1.07 19.10
N ILE A 268 -19.46 -1.18 17.77
CA ILE A 268 -19.79 -0.06 16.89
C ILE A 268 -21.29 0.20 17.00
N ALA A 269 -21.68 1.21 17.79
CA ALA A 269 -23.04 1.75 17.71
C ALA A 269 -23.33 2.14 16.24
N PRO A 270 -24.47 1.72 15.66
CA PRO A 270 -24.81 1.97 14.26
C PRO A 270 -24.87 3.49 14.03
N ARG A 271 -23.84 4.04 13.38
CA ARG A 271 -23.81 5.45 13.00
C ARG A 271 -24.48 5.62 11.65
N ARG A 272 -25.17 6.76 11.47
CA ARG A 272 -25.99 7.10 10.30
C ARG A 272 -25.32 6.68 8.98
N GLN A 273 -26.02 5.84 8.23
CA GLN A 273 -25.71 5.43 6.86
C GLN A 273 -25.48 6.69 6.01
N ARG A 274 -24.23 6.94 5.61
CA ARG A 274 -23.92 7.96 4.60
C ARG A 274 -24.04 7.34 3.21
N GLN A 275 -24.14 8.18 2.18
CA GLN A 275 -24.40 7.79 0.78
C GLN A 275 -23.63 6.52 0.38
N ARG A 276 -24.36 5.55 -0.20
CA ARG A 276 -23.75 4.32 -0.69
C ARG A 276 -22.81 4.64 -1.86
N PRO A 277 -21.60 4.08 -1.88
CA PRO A 277 -20.70 4.22 -3.02
C PRO A 277 -21.34 3.62 -4.27
N ARG A 278 -21.03 4.18 -5.44
CA ARG A 278 -21.49 3.66 -6.72
C ARG A 278 -20.59 2.50 -7.13
N LEU A 279 -21.20 1.37 -7.46
CA LEU A 279 -20.52 0.17 -7.94
C LEU A 279 -20.87 -0.04 -9.41
N GLU A 280 -19.84 -0.18 -10.23
CA GLU A 280 -19.90 -0.46 -11.66
C GLU A 280 -19.31 -1.85 -11.90
N TYR A 281 -20.04 -2.70 -12.62
CA TYR A 281 -19.56 -4.02 -13.01
C TYR A 281 -19.15 -3.94 -14.48
N VAL A 282 -17.94 -4.37 -14.78
CA VAL A 282 -17.45 -4.48 -16.17
C VAL A 282 -17.48 -5.95 -16.54
N TRP A 283 -18.37 -6.27 -17.48
CA TRP A 283 -18.57 -7.62 -18.00
C TRP A 283 -18.38 -7.62 -19.51
N VAL A 284 -17.26 -8.16 -19.97
CA VAL A 284 -17.06 -8.52 -21.37
C VAL A 284 -17.32 -10.01 -21.51
N GLU A 285 -18.27 -10.40 -22.37
CA GLU A 285 -18.56 -11.82 -22.58
C GLU A 285 -17.29 -12.56 -23.04
N PRO A 286 -16.99 -13.74 -22.45
CA PRO A 286 -15.83 -14.51 -22.85
C PRO A 286 -16.10 -15.04 -24.26
N VAL A 287 -15.22 -14.73 -25.20
CA VAL A 287 -15.44 -15.10 -26.61
C VAL A 287 -15.22 -16.61 -26.78
N SER A 288 -16.32 -17.33 -27.00
CA SER A 288 -16.38 -18.79 -26.98
C SER A 288 -15.85 -19.51 -28.23
N GLU A 289 -15.34 -18.80 -29.24
CA GLU A 289 -15.17 -19.37 -30.59
C GLU A 289 -13.75 -19.34 -31.17
N LEU A 290 -12.73 -18.98 -30.39
CA LEU A 290 -11.38 -18.90 -30.93
C LEU A 290 -10.57 -20.16 -30.60
N THR A 291 -11.01 -21.28 -31.14
CA THR A 291 -10.30 -22.57 -31.12
C THR A 291 -9.24 -22.69 -32.21
N GLY A 292 -9.02 -21.65 -33.01
CA GLY A 292 -7.93 -21.56 -33.98
C GLY A 292 -6.60 -21.17 -33.35
N ALA A 293 -6.23 -21.74 -32.20
CA ALA A 293 -4.85 -21.65 -31.75
C ALA A 293 -4.02 -22.41 -32.79
N GLU A 294 -3.32 -21.67 -33.66
CA GLU A 294 -2.33 -22.27 -34.56
C GLU A 294 -1.47 -23.21 -33.75
N GLU A 295 -1.43 -24.50 -34.12
CA GLU A 295 -0.54 -25.48 -33.51
C GLU A 295 0.88 -24.92 -33.61
N TYR A 296 1.40 -24.44 -32.48
CA TYR A 296 2.75 -23.96 -32.40
C TYR A 296 3.68 -25.12 -32.74
N SER A 297 4.43 -25.00 -33.83
CA SER A 297 5.59 -25.86 -34.13
C SER A 297 6.79 -25.52 -33.22
N GLY A 298 6.51 -25.12 -31.98
CA GLY A 298 7.48 -24.73 -30.98
C GLY A 298 8.43 -25.88 -30.66
N GLN A 299 9.66 -25.51 -30.29
CA GLN A 299 10.69 -26.46 -29.88
C GLN A 299 10.15 -27.33 -28.74
N SER A 300 10.07 -28.64 -28.96
CA SER A 300 9.52 -29.53 -27.95
C SER A 300 10.49 -29.65 -26.78
N ARG A 301 9.99 -29.99 -25.60
CA ARG A 301 10.84 -30.27 -24.42
C ARG A 301 11.95 -31.28 -24.75
N GLY A 302 11.69 -32.25 -25.64
CA GLY A 302 12.65 -33.26 -26.07
C GLY A 302 13.84 -32.72 -26.88
N ASP A 303 13.72 -31.52 -27.45
CA ASP A 303 14.75 -30.89 -28.27
C ASP A 303 15.74 -30.04 -27.47
N LEU A 304 15.50 -29.86 -26.16
CA LEU A 304 16.37 -29.06 -25.31
C LEU A 304 17.63 -29.84 -24.91
N PRO A 305 18.81 -29.19 -24.90
CA PRO A 305 20.01 -29.77 -24.31
C PRO A 305 19.78 -30.18 -22.85
N TYR A 306 20.42 -31.27 -22.42
CA TYR A 306 20.26 -31.83 -21.08
C TYR A 306 20.47 -30.80 -19.95
N SER A 307 21.40 -29.85 -20.12
CA SER A 307 21.63 -28.76 -19.17
C SER A 307 20.45 -27.80 -19.03
N LEU A 308 19.71 -27.54 -20.11
CA LEU A 308 18.49 -26.72 -20.08
C LEU A 308 17.31 -27.51 -19.50
N LEU A 309 17.23 -28.82 -19.74
CA LEU A 309 16.21 -29.68 -19.14
C LEU A 309 16.30 -29.70 -17.61
N GLN A 310 17.51 -29.82 -17.05
CA GLN A 310 17.70 -29.74 -15.60
C GLN A 310 17.27 -28.38 -15.01
N LEU A 311 17.48 -27.30 -15.76
CA LEU A 311 17.04 -25.97 -15.38
C LEU A 311 15.52 -25.85 -15.44
N LEU A 312 14.91 -26.36 -16.51
CA LEU A 312 13.46 -26.38 -16.70
C LEU A 312 12.76 -27.16 -15.58
N GLU A 313 13.26 -28.34 -15.20
CA GLU A 313 12.73 -29.13 -14.08
C GLU A 313 12.78 -28.39 -12.73
N ARG A 314 13.74 -27.49 -12.54
CA ARG A 314 13.78 -26.62 -11.35
C ARG A 314 12.73 -25.53 -11.45
N LEU A 315 12.58 -24.91 -12.62
CA LEU A 315 11.54 -23.90 -12.85
C LEU A 315 10.13 -24.51 -12.72
N ASP A 316 9.91 -25.74 -13.17
CA ASP A 316 8.66 -26.48 -12.99
C ASP A 316 8.29 -26.60 -11.51
N LYS A 317 9.27 -26.90 -10.65
CA LYS A 317 9.07 -27.01 -9.19
C LYS A 317 8.71 -25.66 -8.56
N GLU A 318 9.33 -24.58 -9.00
CA GLU A 318 9.06 -23.23 -8.50
C GLU A 318 7.71 -22.69 -9.03
N ALA A 319 7.34 -23.03 -10.27
CA ALA A 319 6.04 -22.70 -10.87
C ALA A 319 4.89 -23.53 -10.26
N GLY A 320 5.18 -24.76 -9.85
CA GLY A 320 4.20 -25.72 -9.36
C GLY A 320 3.46 -26.47 -10.47
N PHE A 321 3.89 -26.34 -11.72
CA PHE A 321 3.34 -27.05 -12.89
C PHE A 321 4.41 -27.16 -13.99
N GLU A 322 4.11 -27.98 -15.00
CA GLU A 322 5.03 -28.21 -16.12
C GLU A 322 5.06 -27.02 -17.08
N LEU A 323 6.25 -26.45 -17.28
CA LEU A 323 6.46 -25.30 -18.16
C LEU A 323 6.83 -25.76 -19.58
N ALA A 324 6.16 -25.20 -20.58
CA ALA A 324 6.57 -25.34 -21.97
C ALA A 324 7.71 -24.33 -22.28
N PRO A 325 8.73 -24.70 -23.08
CA PRO A 325 9.85 -23.80 -23.37
C PRO A 325 9.43 -22.50 -24.08
N ASP A 326 8.42 -22.57 -24.94
CA ASP A 326 7.86 -21.44 -25.69
C ASP A 326 6.79 -20.66 -24.91
N MET A 327 6.40 -21.13 -23.71
CA MET A 327 5.48 -20.42 -22.83
C MET A 327 6.02 -19.03 -22.50
N ALA A 328 5.16 -18.02 -22.57
CA ALA A 328 5.51 -16.68 -22.14
C ALA A 328 5.91 -16.70 -20.65
N LEU A 329 7.07 -16.15 -20.32
CA LEU A 329 7.60 -16.21 -18.94
C LEU A 329 6.65 -15.55 -17.95
N ALA A 330 5.96 -14.48 -18.38
CA ALA A 330 5.03 -13.74 -17.55
C ALA A 330 3.67 -14.45 -17.35
N SER A 331 3.32 -15.42 -18.20
CA SER A 331 2.19 -16.33 -17.95
C SER A 331 2.56 -17.39 -16.91
N ALA A 332 3.82 -17.80 -16.87
CA ALA A 332 4.32 -18.75 -15.88
C ALA A 332 4.50 -18.12 -14.49
N PHE A 333 5.00 -16.89 -14.45
CA PHE A 333 5.33 -16.16 -13.23
C PHE A 333 4.78 -14.74 -13.28
N ASP A 334 3.85 -14.43 -12.36
CA ASP A 334 3.47 -13.03 -12.11
C ASP A 334 4.66 -12.21 -11.58
N SER A 335 4.52 -10.88 -11.52
CA SER A 335 5.58 -9.97 -11.07
C SER A 335 6.18 -10.35 -9.70
N LEU A 336 5.35 -10.85 -8.78
CA LEU A 336 5.77 -11.26 -7.44
C LEU A 336 6.55 -12.57 -7.47
N LYS A 337 6.01 -13.59 -8.14
CA LYS A 337 6.65 -14.91 -8.29
C LYS A 337 7.97 -14.80 -9.05
N LEU A 338 8.02 -13.99 -10.11
CA LEU A 338 9.26 -13.77 -10.87
C LEU A 338 10.33 -13.09 -10.00
N THR A 339 9.94 -12.11 -9.19
CA THR A 339 10.87 -11.46 -8.23
C THR A 339 11.40 -12.46 -7.21
N ALA A 340 10.54 -13.32 -6.66
CA ALA A 340 10.92 -14.37 -5.72
C ALA A 340 11.87 -15.39 -6.38
N LEU A 341 11.53 -15.87 -7.58
CA LEU A 341 12.31 -16.81 -8.38
C LEU A 341 13.71 -16.27 -8.68
N VAL A 342 13.82 -15.03 -9.19
CA VAL A 342 15.11 -14.37 -9.43
C VAL A 342 15.93 -14.30 -8.15
N GLY A 343 15.30 -14.00 -7.01
CA GLY A 343 15.95 -14.01 -5.70
C GLY A 343 16.54 -15.38 -5.32
N VAL A 344 15.81 -16.47 -5.57
CA VAL A 344 16.28 -17.85 -5.35
C VAL A 344 17.42 -18.22 -6.28
N LEU A 345 17.27 -17.94 -7.58
CA LEU A 345 18.26 -18.26 -8.61
C LEU A 345 19.58 -17.50 -8.40
N ARG A 346 19.52 -16.23 -7.99
CA ARG A 346 20.70 -15.44 -7.62
C ARG A 346 21.56 -16.11 -6.55
N ARG A 347 20.91 -16.62 -5.49
CA ARG A 347 21.63 -17.24 -4.37
C ARG A 347 22.27 -18.57 -4.75
N LYS A 348 21.60 -19.35 -5.62
CA LYS A 348 21.98 -20.75 -5.87
C LYS A 348 22.80 -20.95 -7.14
N GLN A 349 22.60 -20.12 -8.17
CA GLN A 349 23.05 -20.45 -9.52
C GLN A 349 23.56 -19.27 -10.34
N ALA A 350 22.92 -18.09 -10.26
CA ALA A 350 23.24 -16.96 -11.13
C ALA A 350 23.34 -15.64 -10.33
N PRO A 351 24.41 -15.42 -9.54
CA PRO A 351 24.55 -14.28 -8.63
C PRO A 351 24.33 -12.91 -9.27
N LYS A 352 24.72 -12.76 -10.55
CA LYS A 352 24.57 -11.52 -11.32
C LYS A 352 23.21 -11.36 -11.99
N LEU A 353 22.35 -12.40 -12.03
CA LEU A 353 21.02 -12.33 -12.67
C LEU A 353 20.27 -11.11 -12.15
N SER A 354 19.82 -10.18 -12.99
CA SER A 354 18.98 -9.08 -12.53
C SER A 354 17.50 -9.36 -12.78
N LEU A 355 16.62 -8.73 -11.98
CA LEU A 355 15.18 -8.78 -12.28
C LEU A 355 14.90 -8.15 -13.64
N ARG A 356 15.65 -7.11 -14.02
CA ARG A 356 15.60 -6.49 -15.35
C ARG A 356 15.97 -7.49 -16.46
N ASP A 357 16.99 -8.33 -16.24
CA ASP A 357 17.36 -9.37 -17.20
C ASP A 357 16.25 -10.40 -17.37
N ALA A 358 15.64 -10.84 -16.25
CA ALA A 358 14.52 -11.77 -16.30
C ALA A 358 13.29 -11.18 -16.99
N LEU A 359 12.97 -9.91 -16.72
CA LEU A 359 11.87 -9.18 -17.37
C LEU A 359 12.12 -8.92 -18.86
N ALA A 360 13.38 -9.01 -19.33
CA ALA A 360 13.72 -8.90 -20.75
C ALA A 360 13.53 -10.22 -21.52
N CYS A 361 13.33 -11.35 -20.83
CA CYS A 361 13.00 -12.63 -21.46
C CYS A 361 11.51 -12.67 -21.77
N ASP A 362 11.17 -12.98 -23.03
CA ASP A 362 9.77 -13.14 -23.46
C ASP A 362 9.26 -14.54 -23.12
N THR A 363 10.09 -15.56 -23.36
CA THR A 363 9.74 -16.97 -23.16
C THR A 363 10.53 -17.63 -22.02
N VAL A 364 10.03 -18.78 -21.54
CA VAL A 364 10.78 -19.66 -20.62
C VAL A 364 12.13 -20.05 -21.23
N LEU A 365 12.18 -20.34 -22.53
CA LEU A 365 13.41 -20.70 -23.24
C LEU A 365 14.44 -19.56 -23.24
N ASP A 366 14.01 -18.32 -23.46
CA ASP A 366 14.93 -17.16 -23.38
C ASP A 366 15.53 -17.04 -21.99
N PHE A 367 14.72 -17.29 -20.96
CA PHE A 367 15.17 -17.28 -19.58
C PHE A 367 16.13 -18.44 -19.26
N LEU A 368 15.86 -19.64 -19.76
CA LEU A 368 16.75 -20.79 -19.65
C LEU A 368 18.11 -20.53 -20.32
N LYS A 369 18.11 -19.93 -21.52
CA LYS A 369 19.33 -19.53 -22.24
C LYS A 369 20.12 -18.49 -21.46
N LEU A 370 19.45 -17.50 -20.88
CA LEU A 370 20.06 -16.50 -20.01
C LEU A 370 20.75 -17.14 -18.79
N LEU A 371 20.09 -18.10 -18.12
CA LEU A 371 20.63 -18.80 -16.96
C LEU A 371 21.82 -19.71 -17.32
N ALA A 372 21.74 -20.42 -18.44
CA ALA A 372 22.82 -21.27 -18.93
C ALA A 372 24.08 -20.45 -19.27
N GLY A 373 23.90 -19.30 -19.94
CA GLY A 373 25.01 -18.40 -20.27
C GLY A 373 25.74 -17.84 -19.05
N ARG A 374 25.06 -17.73 -17.89
CA ARG A 374 25.64 -17.22 -16.64
C ARG A 374 26.21 -18.29 -15.73
N SER A 375 25.76 -19.54 -15.86
CA SER A 375 26.22 -20.65 -15.01
C SER A 375 27.68 -21.03 -15.27
N GLY A 376 28.25 -20.70 -16.44
CA GLY A 376 29.63 -21.05 -16.81
C GLY A 376 30.68 -19.96 -16.58
N ALA A 377 30.27 -18.69 -16.38
CA ALA A 377 31.20 -17.55 -16.45
C ALA A 377 31.73 -17.04 -15.10
N ASP A 378 31.11 -17.43 -13.97
CA ASP A 378 31.28 -16.72 -12.69
C ASP A 378 31.60 -17.64 -11.48
N SER A 379 32.30 -18.76 -11.67
CA SER A 379 32.82 -19.55 -10.54
C SER A 379 33.96 -18.85 -9.77
N ALA A 380 34.42 -17.69 -10.23
CA ALA A 380 35.21 -16.78 -9.40
C ALA A 380 34.26 -16.12 -8.39
N ASP A 381 34.28 -16.63 -7.15
CA ASP A 381 33.56 -16.09 -6.00
C ASP A 381 33.44 -14.57 -6.13
N PRO A 382 32.24 -14.00 -6.37
CA PRO A 382 32.08 -12.57 -6.24
C PRO A 382 32.49 -12.25 -4.80
N PRO A 383 33.36 -11.26 -4.56
CA PRO A 383 33.73 -10.91 -3.21
C PRO A 383 32.46 -10.47 -2.49
N HIS A 384 31.88 -11.38 -1.69
CA HIS A 384 30.88 -11.09 -0.67
C HIS A 384 31.37 -10.03 0.34
N ARG A 385 32.61 -9.54 0.20
CA ARG A 385 33.27 -8.53 1.02
C ARG A 385 32.75 -7.11 0.85
N ASP A 386 32.21 -6.70 -0.31
CA ASP A 386 31.83 -5.28 -0.49
C ASP A 386 30.46 -4.91 0.10
N MET A 387 29.68 -5.91 0.51
CA MET A 387 28.39 -5.72 1.19
C MET A 387 28.48 -5.94 2.70
N ALA A 388 29.62 -6.42 3.19
CA ALA A 388 29.94 -6.33 4.61
C ALA A 388 30.28 -4.86 4.89
N GLY A 389 29.25 -4.03 5.03
CA GLY A 389 29.38 -2.75 5.73
C GLY A 389 30.20 -2.96 7.00
N PRO A 390 30.99 -1.96 7.43
CA PRO A 390 32.04 -2.13 8.43
C PRO A 390 31.59 -3.04 9.56
N ARG A 391 32.15 -4.25 9.61
CA ARG A 391 31.78 -5.39 10.49
C ARG A 391 31.90 -5.09 12.01
N GLY A 392 32.03 -3.82 12.39
CA GLY A 392 32.08 -3.35 13.77
C GLY A 392 30.89 -2.53 14.22
N GLN A 393 29.92 -2.21 13.35
CA GLN A 393 28.73 -1.47 13.79
C GLN A 393 27.67 -2.46 14.31
N ALA A 394 27.91 -2.92 15.54
CA ALA A 394 26.97 -3.70 16.35
C ALA A 394 25.77 -2.88 16.84
N ASP A 395 25.61 -1.64 16.36
CA ASP A 395 24.51 -0.79 16.76
C ASP A 395 23.26 -1.26 16.04
N GLY A 396 22.32 -1.86 16.78
CA GLY A 396 20.97 -2.20 16.32
C GLY A 396 20.11 -0.96 15.98
N ASP A 397 20.75 0.11 15.54
CA ASP A 397 20.16 1.38 15.13
C ASP A 397 20.23 1.52 13.62
N PHE A 398 19.12 1.83 12.96
CA PHE A 398 19.04 1.94 11.49
C PHE A 398 18.35 3.24 11.08
N ARG A 399 18.74 3.82 9.95
CA ARG A 399 18.00 4.92 9.30
C ARG A 399 17.19 4.38 8.15
N VAL A 400 15.89 4.66 8.11
CA VAL A 400 15.03 4.29 6.97
C VAL A 400 14.35 5.54 6.41
N ARG A 401 13.94 5.48 5.15
CA ARG A 401 13.29 6.59 4.46
C ARG A 401 11.77 6.47 4.60
N GLU A 402 11.25 6.76 5.79
CA GLU A 402 9.83 6.56 6.08
C GLU A 402 9.22 7.76 6.79
N TRP A 403 7.97 8.07 6.48
CA TRP A 403 7.25 9.13 7.18
C TRP A 403 6.73 8.61 8.54
N PRO A 404 6.66 9.47 9.57
CA PRO A 404 6.03 9.16 10.85
C PRO A 404 4.67 8.50 10.76
N TYR A 405 3.83 9.03 9.89
CA TYR A 405 2.48 8.50 9.74
C TYR A 405 2.52 7.06 9.19
N MET A 406 3.53 6.67 8.41
CA MET A 406 3.67 5.28 7.92
C MET A 406 3.94 4.32 9.08
N PHE A 407 4.58 4.77 10.16
CA PHE A 407 4.67 3.96 11.38
C PHE A 407 3.34 3.83 12.12
N SER A 408 2.43 4.80 11.91
CA SER A 408 1.04 4.73 12.35
C SER A 408 0.11 4.08 11.32
N LEU A 409 0.62 3.63 10.17
CA LEU A 409 -0.14 2.81 9.24
C LEU A 409 0.29 1.36 9.41
N SER A 410 -0.61 0.44 9.07
CA SER A 410 -0.33 -0.98 9.12
C SER A 410 -0.64 -1.62 7.78
N VAL A 411 0.24 -2.51 7.34
CA VAL A 411 -0.08 -3.48 6.30
C VAL A 411 -0.60 -4.74 7.00
N CYS A 412 -1.79 -5.20 6.65
CA CYS A 412 -2.49 -6.29 7.31
C CYS A 412 -2.88 -7.34 6.28
N TRP A 413 -2.62 -8.61 6.60
CA TRP A 413 -2.97 -9.76 5.78
C TRP A 413 -3.84 -10.73 6.57
N ALA A 414 -4.76 -11.41 5.90
CA ALA A 414 -5.64 -12.39 6.50
C ALA A 414 -5.36 -13.80 5.93
N LEU A 415 -5.30 -14.78 6.82
CA LEU A 415 -5.13 -16.20 6.50
C LEU A 415 -6.31 -16.97 7.11
N ASP A 416 -7.04 -17.70 6.29
CA ASP A 416 -8.09 -18.62 6.74
C ASP A 416 -7.50 -20.01 7.02
N SER A 417 -7.87 -20.61 8.14
CA SER A 417 -7.61 -22.02 8.47
C SER A 417 -8.94 -22.76 8.56
N LYS A 418 -9.06 -23.87 7.83
CA LYS A 418 -10.19 -24.80 7.99
C LYS A 418 -10.06 -25.63 9.26
N GLU A 419 -8.83 -25.90 9.67
CA GLU A 419 -8.52 -26.68 10.86
C GLU A 419 -8.44 -25.79 12.11
N PRO A 420 -8.75 -26.34 13.30
CA PRO A 420 -8.52 -25.66 14.57
C PRO A 420 -7.06 -25.26 14.73
N VAL A 421 -6.82 -24.00 15.08
CA VAL A 421 -5.47 -23.45 15.24
C VAL A 421 -4.95 -23.74 16.63
N GLN A 422 -3.77 -24.36 16.73
CA GLN A 422 -3.11 -24.59 18.02
C GLN A 422 -2.43 -23.29 18.47
N LYS A 423 -2.98 -22.63 19.49
CA LYS A 423 -2.52 -21.31 19.94
C LYS A 423 -1.04 -21.28 20.32
N GLU A 424 -0.55 -22.31 21.00
CA GLU A 424 0.85 -22.39 21.43
C GLU A 424 1.80 -22.51 20.23
N VAL A 425 1.40 -23.31 19.24
CA VAL A 425 2.13 -23.46 17.96
C VAL A 425 2.13 -22.14 17.19
N LEU A 426 0.98 -21.46 17.12
CA LEU A 426 0.85 -20.13 16.51
C LEU A 426 1.79 -19.12 17.16
N CYS A 427 1.77 -18.99 18.48
CA CYS A 427 2.63 -18.06 19.22
C CYS A 427 4.12 -18.35 18.98
N ARG A 428 4.56 -19.61 19.04
CA ARG A 428 5.96 -19.99 18.76
C ARG A 428 6.35 -19.68 17.32
N SER A 429 5.47 -19.93 16.36
CA SER A 429 5.71 -19.65 14.94
C SER A 429 5.86 -18.16 14.67
N LEU A 430 4.98 -17.33 15.26
CA LEU A 430 5.09 -15.87 15.18
C LEU A 430 6.35 -15.34 15.85
N GLN A 431 6.79 -15.93 16.97
CA GLN A 431 8.06 -15.56 17.59
C GLN A 431 9.25 -15.88 16.70
N LYS A 432 9.25 -17.06 16.05
CA LYS A 432 10.28 -17.44 15.08
C LYS A 432 10.28 -16.52 13.86
N LEU A 433 9.09 -16.14 13.37
CA LEU A 433 8.93 -15.19 12.29
C LEU A 433 9.51 -13.81 12.66
N LYS A 434 9.21 -13.31 13.87
CA LYS A 434 9.78 -12.08 14.43
C LYS A 434 11.31 -12.13 14.48
N ARG A 435 11.90 -13.26 14.88
CA ARG A 435 13.36 -13.44 14.91
C ARG A 435 13.99 -13.53 13.52
N LYS A 436 13.29 -14.17 12.58
CA LYS A 436 13.74 -14.36 11.20
C LYS A 436 13.85 -13.04 10.44
N HIS A 437 12.88 -12.15 10.63
CA HIS A 437 12.85 -10.85 9.96
C HIS A 437 13.18 -9.72 10.93
N GLY A 438 14.38 -9.16 10.82
CA GLY A 438 14.88 -8.10 11.69
C GLY A 438 13.99 -6.85 11.72
N ALA A 439 13.30 -6.52 10.63
CA ALA A 439 12.32 -5.43 10.59
C ALA A 439 11.21 -5.59 11.65
N LEU A 440 10.78 -6.82 11.94
CA LEU A 440 9.76 -7.14 12.96
C LEU A 440 10.29 -7.00 14.40
N ARG A 441 11.53 -6.57 14.57
CA ARG A 441 12.15 -6.28 15.87
C ARG A 441 12.47 -4.81 16.01
N MET A 442 12.03 -3.93 15.12
CA MET A 442 12.37 -2.51 15.19
C MET A 442 11.27 -1.66 15.81
N GLN A 443 11.67 -0.57 16.44
CA GLN A 443 10.80 0.52 16.86
C GLN A 443 11.47 1.88 16.59
N LEU A 444 10.70 2.95 16.68
CA LEU A 444 11.23 4.31 16.61
C LEU A 444 12.15 4.57 17.81
N ALA A 445 13.42 4.89 17.56
CA ALA A 445 14.36 5.33 18.60
C ALA A 445 14.17 6.83 18.90
N ASP A 446 13.94 7.59 17.84
CA ASP A 446 13.75 9.03 17.86
C ASP A 446 12.26 9.41 17.75
N PRO A 447 11.83 10.56 18.32
CA PRO A 447 10.43 11.00 18.28
C PRO A 447 9.90 11.17 16.85
N PRO A 448 8.62 10.81 16.58
CA PRO A 448 8.00 10.96 15.27
C PRO A 448 8.16 12.35 14.64
N ALA A 449 8.10 13.43 15.43
CA ALA A 449 8.25 14.80 14.89
C ALA A 449 9.60 15.00 14.17
N LEU A 450 10.70 14.40 14.63
CA LEU A 450 12.01 14.53 13.99
C LEU A 450 12.04 13.93 12.58
N TRP A 451 11.26 12.89 12.35
CA TRP A 451 11.11 12.24 11.06
C TRP A 451 10.31 13.11 10.08
N ASP A 452 9.24 13.78 10.54
CA ASP A 452 8.52 14.77 9.72
C ASP A 452 9.49 15.88 9.28
N PHE A 453 10.27 16.43 10.22
CA PHE A 453 11.28 17.46 9.90
C PHE A 453 12.35 16.95 8.92
N ALA A 454 12.84 15.72 9.10
CA ALA A 454 13.87 15.14 8.24
C ALA A 454 13.35 14.89 6.82
N MET A 455 12.11 14.39 6.69
CA MET A 455 11.47 14.16 5.41
C MET A 455 11.12 15.46 4.68
N ASP A 456 10.66 16.49 5.39
CA ASP A 456 10.48 17.84 4.83
C ASP A 456 11.81 18.44 4.36
N ALA A 457 12.89 18.27 5.12
CA ALA A 457 14.22 18.74 4.73
C ALA A 457 14.75 17.98 3.48
N ALA A 458 14.54 16.66 3.43
CA ALA A 458 14.91 15.82 2.30
C ALA A 458 14.14 16.18 1.02
N SER A 459 12.84 16.42 1.17
CA SER A 459 11.94 16.93 0.14
C SER A 459 12.45 18.24 -0.46
N ASN A 460 12.77 19.21 0.40
CA ASN A 460 13.31 20.50 -0.04
C ASN A 460 14.71 20.38 -0.67
N LEU A 461 15.53 19.43 -0.21
CA LEU A 461 16.83 19.13 -0.82
C LEU A 461 16.65 18.57 -2.23
N SER A 462 15.69 17.66 -2.43
CA SER A 462 15.35 17.10 -3.75
C SER A 462 14.89 18.21 -4.72
N PHE A 463 13.95 19.05 -4.27
CA PHE A 463 13.51 20.21 -5.04
C PHE A 463 14.67 21.16 -5.39
N SER A 464 15.53 21.48 -4.42
CA SER A 464 16.69 22.36 -4.64
C SER A 464 17.67 21.78 -5.65
N ARG A 465 17.90 20.46 -5.63
CA ARG A 465 18.70 19.76 -6.65
C ARG A 465 18.07 19.89 -8.02
N ALA A 466 16.77 19.64 -8.15
CA ALA A 466 16.09 19.75 -9.43
C ALA A 466 16.20 21.18 -10.00
N VAL A 467 15.94 22.23 -9.20
CA VAL A 467 16.06 23.63 -9.65
C VAL A 467 17.49 23.98 -10.04
N LEU A 468 18.46 23.72 -9.15
CA LEU A 468 19.82 24.24 -9.31
C LEU A 468 20.65 23.46 -10.34
N LEU A 469 20.38 22.15 -10.50
CA LEU A 469 21.11 21.31 -11.44
C LEU A 469 20.51 21.30 -12.84
N ARG A 470 19.20 21.55 -13.00
CA ARG A 470 18.54 21.61 -14.32
C ARG A 470 18.31 23.04 -14.83
N GLY A 471 18.28 24.04 -13.95
CA GLY A 471 18.03 25.43 -14.32
C GLY A 471 19.24 26.13 -14.97
N ALA A 472 19.00 27.36 -15.46
CA ALA A 472 20.00 28.22 -16.14
C ALA A 472 21.26 28.58 -15.31
N TRP A 473 21.34 28.11 -14.07
CA TRP A 473 22.47 28.31 -13.16
C TRP A 473 23.59 27.28 -13.35
N ALA A 474 23.27 26.08 -13.85
CA ALA A 474 24.25 25.01 -14.06
C ALA A 474 25.48 25.43 -14.90
N PRO A 475 25.38 26.27 -15.95
CA PRO A 475 26.53 26.67 -16.77
C PRO A 475 27.50 27.62 -16.07
N ARG A 476 27.05 28.41 -15.08
CA ARG A 476 27.88 29.48 -14.49
C ARG A 476 28.87 28.98 -13.44
N PHE A 477 28.56 27.89 -12.75
CA PHE A 477 29.41 27.31 -11.70
C PHE A 477 29.36 25.77 -11.73
N PRO A 478 30.04 25.12 -12.69
CA PRO A 478 29.97 23.68 -12.84
C PRO A 478 30.43 22.97 -11.56
N GLY A 479 29.54 22.16 -10.98
CA GLY A 479 29.83 21.29 -9.84
C GLY A 479 29.77 21.93 -8.44
N LEU A 480 29.84 23.26 -8.28
CA LEU A 480 29.76 23.89 -6.94
C LEU A 480 28.39 23.69 -6.27
N PRO A 481 27.24 23.94 -6.94
CA PRO A 481 25.93 23.67 -6.34
C PRO A 481 25.76 22.20 -5.94
N ALA A 482 26.21 21.28 -6.79
CA ALA A 482 26.17 19.85 -6.49
C ALA A 482 26.97 19.49 -5.23
N ARG A 483 28.20 20.01 -5.08
CA ARG A 483 29.03 19.79 -3.88
C ARG A 483 28.38 20.33 -2.61
N ILE A 484 27.79 21.54 -2.68
CA ILE A 484 27.09 22.14 -1.54
C ILE A 484 25.87 21.29 -1.16
N LEU A 485 25.03 20.93 -2.13
CA LEU A 485 23.82 20.12 -1.90
C LEU A 485 24.16 18.73 -1.38
N ASN A 486 25.27 18.12 -1.84
CA ASN A 486 25.75 16.84 -1.31
C ASN A 486 26.26 16.99 0.13
N GLY A 487 26.91 18.12 0.46
CA GLY A 487 27.26 18.46 1.84
C GLY A 487 26.04 18.60 2.74
N VAL A 488 24.98 19.27 2.28
CA VAL A 488 23.69 19.34 3.00
C VAL A 488 23.09 17.96 3.18
N GLY A 489 23.08 17.15 2.12
CA GLY A 489 22.61 15.77 2.16
C GLY A 489 23.35 14.91 3.16
N PHE A 490 24.67 15.06 3.25
CA PHE A 490 25.49 14.38 4.26
C PHE A 490 25.14 14.82 5.69
N LEU A 491 24.97 16.13 5.92
CA LEU A 491 24.54 16.62 7.24
C LEU A 491 23.15 16.08 7.61
N LEU A 492 22.21 16.10 6.68
CA LEU A 492 20.86 15.57 6.88
C LEU A 492 20.89 14.06 7.18
N TRP A 493 21.73 13.31 6.48
CA TRP A 493 21.98 11.90 6.76
C TRP A 493 22.50 11.66 8.18
N THR A 494 23.50 12.43 8.62
CA THR A 494 24.07 12.28 9.97
C THR A 494 23.06 12.59 11.07
N ALA A 495 22.13 13.52 10.80
CA ALA A 495 21.06 13.91 11.71
C ALA A 495 19.77 13.11 11.51
N TRP A 496 19.76 12.12 10.61
CA TRP A 496 18.55 11.38 10.27
C TRP A 496 18.05 10.58 11.48
N PRO A 497 16.75 10.57 11.75
CA PRO A 497 16.17 9.81 12.84
C PRO A 497 16.42 8.31 12.73
N ARG A 498 16.48 7.63 13.88
CA ARG A 498 16.85 6.22 13.97
C ARG A 498 15.67 5.35 14.39
N LEU A 499 15.68 4.15 13.85
CA LEU A 499 15.06 2.97 14.42
C LEU A 499 16.03 2.33 15.40
N THR A 500 15.52 1.67 16.44
CA THR A 500 16.34 0.85 17.34
C THR A 500 15.67 -0.50 17.54
N GLN A 501 16.47 -1.51 17.85
CA GLN A 501 15.98 -2.84 18.12
C GLN A 501 15.17 -2.88 19.42
N THR A 502 14.02 -3.55 19.37
CA THR A 502 13.17 -3.87 20.51
C THR A 502 13.73 -5.06 21.27
N GLU A 503 13.42 -5.15 22.56
CA GLU A 503 13.63 -6.37 23.33
C GLU A 503 12.89 -7.55 22.66
N ASP A 504 13.44 -8.76 22.77
CA ASP A 504 12.82 -9.97 22.22
C ASP A 504 11.61 -10.42 23.06
N THR A 505 10.62 -9.53 23.14
CA THR A 505 9.33 -9.80 23.76
C THR A 505 8.50 -10.74 22.90
N GLU A 506 7.61 -11.48 23.54
CA GLU A 506 6.64 -12.32 22.86
C GLU A 506 5.74 -11.49 21.94
N VAL A 507 5.42 -12.02 20.76
CA VAL A 507 4.45 -11.42 19.85
C VAL A 507 3.07 -11.45 20.52
N PRO A 508 2.40 -10.30 20.71
CA PRO A 508 1.05 -10.29 21.26
C PRO A 508 0.08 -10.92 20.27
N VAL A 509 -0.58 -12.01 20.68
CA VAL A 509 -1.64 -12.67 19.92
C VAL A 509 -2.96 -12.47 20.65
N GLU A 510 -3.86 -11.69 20.05
CA GLU A 510 -5.23 -11.53 20.54
C GLU A 510 -6.12 -12.62 19.94
N VAL A 511 -6.82 -13.37 20.79
CA VAL A 511 -7.79 -14.37 20.33
C VAL A 511 -9.19 -13.84 20.59
N VAL A 512 -9.98 -13.76 19.53
CA VAL A 512 -11.31 -13.17 19.53
C VAL A 512 -12.32 -14.21 19.08
N GLN A 513 -13.22 -14.60 19.99
CA GLN A 513 -14.33 -15.49 19.67
C GLN A 513 -15.41 -14.74 18.92
N CYS A 514 -15.74 -15.22 17.72
CA CYS A 514 -16.86 -14.75 16.92
C CYS A 514 -18.07 -15.68 17.11
N GLN A 515 -19.22 -15.08 17.33
CA GLN A 515 -20.50 -15.77 17.53
C GLN A 515 -21.17 -16.15 16.20
N SER A 516 -20.79 -15.48 15.11
CA SER A 516 -21.34 -15.72 13.78
C SER A 516 -20.29 -15.41 12.70
N ARG A 517 -20.52 -15.97 11.51
CA ARG A 517 -19.73 -15.63 10.33
C ARG A 517 -19.79 -14.14 10.01
N GLU A 518 -20.97 -13.54 10.12
CA GLU A 518 -21.14 -12.10 9.90
C GLU A 518 -20.25 -11.26 10.84
N GLN A 519 -20.19 -11.62 12.12
CA GLN A 519 -19.31 -10.94 13.08
C GLN A 519 -17.83 -11.14 12.74
N LEU A 520 -17.45 -12.35 12.29
CA LEU A 520 -16.10 -12.61 11.81
C LEU A 520 -15.76 -11.73 10.60
N GLU A 521 -16.63 -11.63 9.61
CA GLU A 521 -16.40 -10.76 8.44
C GLU A 521 -16.32 -9.28 8.83
N GLN A 522 -17.21 -8.80 9.70
CA GLN A 522 -17.19 -7.41 10.19
C GLN A 522 -15.90 -7.07 10.94
N ARG A 523 -15.43 -7.97 11.81
CA ARG A 523 -14.16 -7.80 12.54
C ARG A 523 -12.98 -7.90 11.60
N SER A 524 -12.97 -8.87 10.69
CA SER A 524 -11.94 -9.05 9.67
C SER A 524 -11.76 -7.77 8.84
N ALA A 525 -12.85 -7.20 8.33
CA ALA A 525 -12.82 -5.94 7.60
C ALA A 525 -12.29 -4.77 8.44
N TRP A 526 -12.69 -4.70 9.71
CA TRP A 526 -12.19 -3.66 10.62
C TRP A 526 -10.68 -3.76 10.86
N LEU A 527 -10.14 -4.98 10.95
CA LEU A 527 -8.70 -5.25 11.08
C LEU A 527 -7.94 -4.88 9.80
N LEU A 528 -8.52 -5.17 8.62
CA LEU A 528 -7.93 -4.88 7.32
C LEU A 528 -7.92 -3.38 6.98
N ASP A 529 -8.85 -2.58 7.54
CA ASP A 529 -8.89 -1.11 7.39
C ASP A 529 -7.76 -0.38 8.14
N GLY A 530 -6.81 -1.13 8.73
CA GLY A 530 -5.61 -0.60 9.36
C GLY A 530 -5.88 0.23 10.62
N ARG A 531 -7.10 0.21 11.19
CA ARG A 531 -7.45 0.97 12.40
C ARG A 531 -6.73 0.49 13.66
N ASN A 532 -6.09 -0.67 13.60
CA ASN A 532 -5.17 -1.18 14.62
C ASN A 532 -3.82 -0.46 14.67
N ALA A 533 -3.55 0.38 13.67
CA ALA A 533 -2.50 1.39 13.57
C ALA A 533 -1.94 1.94 14.90
N ARG A 534 -2.82 2.20 15.88
CA ARG A 534 -2.46 2.85 17.15
C ARG A 534 -1.47 2.06 18.00
N ASN A 535 -1.32 0.76 17.79
CA ASN A 535 -0.45 -0.10 18.60
C ASN A 535 0.94 -0.34 17.98
N PHE A 536 1.20 0.14 16.76
CA PHE A 536 2.50 -0.08 16.09
C PHE A 536 3.65 0.76 16.65
N LEU A 537 3.34 1.76 17.49
CA LEU A 537 4.35 2.53 18.20
C LEU A 537 5.05 1.74 19.31
N THR A 538 4.44 0.65 19.82
CA THR A 538 5.01 -0.18 20.90
C THR A 538 5.47 -1.56 20.46
N GLY A 539 5.20 -1.95 19.21
CA GLY A 539 5.68 -3.20 18.63
C GLY A 539 5.33 -3.28 17.14
N PRO A 540 6.26 -3.73 16.27
CA PRO A 540 6.09 -3.66 14.83
C PRO A 540 5.24 -4.79 14.24
N LEU A 541 4.92 -5.84 15.01
CA LEU A 541 4.15 -7.02 14.61
C LEU A 541 2.99 -7.25 15.58
N HIS A 542 1.78 -7.34 15.05
CA HIS A 542 0.57 -7.68 15.80
C HIS A 542 -0.16 -8.83 15.11
N ALA A 543 -0.75 -9.73 15.90
CA ALA A 543 -1.55 -10.83 15.37
C ALA A 543 -2.90 -10.93 16.09
N VAL A 544 -3.97 -11.12 15.33
CA VAL A 544 -5.33 -11.33 15.85
C VAL A 544 -5.90 -12.59 15.24
N LEU A 545 -6.28 -13.56 16.07
CA LEU A 545 -6.94 -14.79 15.67
C LEU A 545 -8.44 -14.67 15.92
N LEU A 546 -9.23 -14.61 14.86
CA LEU A 546 -10.69 -14.67 14.91
C LEU A 546 -11.12 -16.14 14.84
N GLU A 547 -11.77 -16.64 15.89
CA GLU A 547 -12.23 -18.03 15.93
C GLU A 547 -13.75 -18.09 15.77
N LEU A 548 -14.23 -18.97 14.90
CA LEU A 548 -15.65 -19.27 14.77
C LEU A 548 -15.86 -20.75 15.11
N PRO A 549 -16.50 -21.07 16.25
CA PRO A 549 -16.67 -22.45 16.70
C PRO A 549 -17.25 -23.36 15.61
N GLY A 550 -16.51 -24.40 15.23
CA GLY A 550 -16.90 -25.41 14.23
C GLY A 550 -16.82 -24.98 12.76
N MET A 551 -16.35 -23.76 12.45
CA MET A 551 -16.31 -23.24 11.07
C MET A 551 -14.92 -22.74 10.62
N GLY A 552 -13.89 -22.91 11.45
CA GLY A 552 -12.51 -22.52 11.16
C GLY A 552 -12.06 -21.28 11.93
N SER A 553 -10.91 -20.74 11.54
CA SER A 553 -10.31 -19.56 12.16
C SER A 553 -9.69 -18.65 11.10
N ARG A 554 -9.63 -17.35 11.38
CA ARG A 554 -8.95 -16.38 10.54
C ARG A 554 -7.87 -15.66 11.32
N LEU A 555 -6.62 -15.80 10.89
CA LEU A 555 -5.49 -15.09 11.45
C LEU A 555 -5.24 -13.81 10.66
N HIS A 556 -5.23 -12.68 11.35
CA HIS A 556 -4.74 -11.42 10.84
C HIS A 556 -3.32 -11.19 11.33
N ILE A 557 -2.39 -10.97 10.41
CA ILE A 557 -1.01 -10.56 10.70
C ILE A 557 -0.86 -9.14 10.21
N ALA A 558 -0.50 -8.22 11.09
CA ALA A 558 -0.34 -6.83 10.76
C ALA A 558 1.06 -6.32 11.16
N VAL A 559 1.70 -5.59 10.24
CA VAL A 559 3.04 -5.02 10.40
C VAL A 559 2.98 -3.52 10.15
N SER A 560 3.82 -2.75 10.84
CA SER A 560 3.94 -1.30 10.61
C SER A 560 4.36 -1.01 9.17
N HIS A 561 3.68 -0.09 8.47
CA HIS A 561 4.02 0.22 7.07
C HIS A 561 5.42 0.81 6.93
N GLY A 562 5.92 1.56 7.93
CA GLY A 562 7.31 2.03 7.94
C GLY A 562 8.39 0.92 8.03
N LEU A 563 7.98 -0.35 8.14
CA LEU A 563 8.87 -1.51 8.20
C LEU A 563 8.51 -2.60 7.18
N SER A 564 7.40 -2.43 6.45
CA SER A 564 6.91 -3.40 5.49
C SER A 564 6.02 -2.73 4.44
N ASP A 565 6.20 -3.13 3.19
CA ASP A 565 5.30 -2.78 2.10
C ASP A 565 4.30 -3.91 1.77
N GLY A 566 3.42 -3.69 0.80
CA GLY A 566 2.51 -4.74 0.30
C GLY A 566 3.24 -5.96 -0.28
N PHE A 567 4.45 -5.78 -0.82
CA PHE A 567 5.27 -6.85 -1.39
C PHE A 567 5.93 -7.73 -0.31
N SER A 568 6.04 -7.23 0.92
CA SER A 568 6.53 -7.98 2.10
C SER A 568 5.57 -9.08 2.52
N GLY A 569 4.31 -9.03 2.08
CA GLY A 569 3.33 -10.07 2.37
C GLY A 569 3.76 -11.45 1.90
N MET A 570 4.38 -11.55 0.73
CA MET A 570 4.81 -12.85 0.21
C MET A 570 5.86 -13.55 1.11
N PRO A 571 7.05 -12.97 1.37
CA PRO A 571 8.02 -13.61 2.25
C PRO A 571 7.49 -13.78 3.67
N LEU A 572 6.72 -12.83 4.21
CA LEU A 572 6.17 -12.91 5.56
C LEU A 572 5.21 -14.10 5.72
N LEU A 573 4.24 -14.24 4.81
CA LEU A 573 3.21 -15.27 4.89
C LEU A 573 3.77 -16.66 4.55
N GLN A 574 4.66 -16.76 3.55
CA GLN A 574 5.35 -18.01 3.25
C GLN A 574 6.20 -18.49 4.42
N ASP A 575 6.94 -17.59 5.07
CA ASP A 575 7.73 -17.94 6.24
C ASP A 575 6.88 -18.31 7.44
N PHE A 576 5.78 -17.57 7.68
CA PHE A 576 4.84 -17.91 8.73
C PHE A 576 4.29 -19.33 8.56
N VAL A 577 3.77 -19.63 7.37
CA VAL A 577 3.13 -20.91 7.06
C VAL A 577 4.14 -22.07 7.17
N ARG A 578 5.35 -21.90 6.64
CA ARG A 578 6.43 -22.91 6.79
C ARG A 578 6.82 -23.15 8.25
N LEU A 579 6.96 -22.07 9.04
CA LEU A 579 7.30 -22.17 10.46
C LEU A 579 6.19 -22.85 11.26
N TYR A 580 4.93 -22.51 10.96
CA TYR A 580 3.76 -23.14 11.57
C TYR A 580 3.71 -24.65 11.28
N ASP A 581 3.96 -25.05 10.04
CA ASP A 581 3.95 -26.47 9.66
C ASP A 581 5.13 -27.25 10.23
N ALA A 582 6.29 -26.61 10.39
CA ALA A 582 7.42 -27.21 11.08
C ALA A 582 7.12 -27.41 12.56
N GLU A 583 6.57 -26.39 13.23
CA GLU A 583 6.19 -26.45 14.64
C GLU A 583 5.09 -27.48 14.90
N LEU A 584 4.07 -27.52 14.04
CA LEU A 584 2.96 -28.47 14.14
C LEU A 584 3.45 -29.91 14.00
N ALA A 585 4.42 -30.15 13.10
CA ALA A 585 5.04 -31.45 12.89
C ALA A 585 6.13 -31.79 13.92
N GLY A 586 6.43 -30.90 14.88
CA GLY A 586 7.52 -31.07 15.85
C GLY A 586 8.92 -31.11 15.20
N ARG A 587 9.07 -30.58 13.97
CA ARG A 587 10.36 -30.53 13.27
C ARG A 587 11.19 -29.35 13.80
N PRO A 588 12.52 -29.51 13.91
CA PRO A 588 13.39 -28.40 14.23
C PRO A 588 13.22 -27.32 13.15
N SER A 589 13.03 -26.08 13.60
CA SER A 589 12.96 -24.94 12.69
C SER A 589 14.31 -24.70 12.05
N GLU A 590 14.29 -24.28 10.79
CA GLU A 590 15.43 -23.64 10.15
C GLU A 590 15.92 -22.49 11.04
N GLU A 591 17.23 -22.35 11.18
CA GLU A 591 17.83 -21.25 11.94
C GLU A 591 17.48 -19.91 11.27
N ALA A 592 17.42 -18.85 12.09
CA ALA A 592 17.26 -17.51 11.54
C ALA A 592 18.42 -17.23 10.58
N PRO A 593 18.17 -16.59 9.42
CA PRO A 593 19.23 -16.28 8.47
C PRO A 593 20.33 -15.47 9.15
N GLU A 594 21.59 -15.72 8.75
CA GLU A 594 22.77 -15.02 9.28
C GLU A 594 22.62 -13.48 9.23
N ASP A 595 21.84 -12.98 8.27
CA ASP A 595 21.49 -11.58 8.16
C ASP A 595 19.99 -11.29 8.27
N ALA A 596 19.45 -11.37 9.48
CA ALA A 596 18.06 -10.98 9.76
C ALA A 596 17.75 -9.50 9.45
N PHE A 597 18.74 -8.60 9.42
CA PHE A 597 18.56 -7.15 9.23
C PHE A 597 18.88 -6.65 7.82
N PHE A 598 19.09 -7.57 6.87
CA PHE A 598 19.45 -7.27 5.49
C PHE A 598 18.56 -6.19 4.87
N GLY A 599 17.24 -6.31 5.05
CA GLY A 599 16.27 -5.37 4.49
C GLY A 599 16.46 -3.93 4.97
N LEU A 600 16.65 -3.73 6.27
CA LEU A 600 16.86 -2.39 6.86
C LEU A 600 18.19 -1.79 6.41
N ARG A 601 19.26 -2.56 6.33
CA ARG A 601 20.55 -2.08 5.81
C ARG A 601 20.44 -1.62 4.37
N LYS A 602 19.66 -2.33 3.56
CA LYS A 602 19.39 -1.91 2.17
C LYS A 602 18.60 -0.61 2.11
N GLN A 603 17.57 -0.43 2.94
CA GLN A 603 16.86 0.84 3.05
C GLN A 603 17.79 1.97 3.49
N GLU A 604 18.65 1.71 4.47
CA GLU A 604 19.63 2.67 4.99
C GLU A 604 20.62 3.11 3.89
N VAL A 605 21.20 2.16 3.14
CA VAL A 605 22.08 2.47 2.01
C VAL A 605 21.38 3.31 0.94
N ARG A 606 20.14 2.96 0.56
CA ARG A 606 19.38 3.73 -0.44
C ARG A 606 19.09 5.14 0.03
N LEU A 607 18.70 5.31 1.29
CA LEU A 607 18.51 6.62 1.89
C LEU A 607 19.81 7.43 1.86
N GLN A 608 20.94 6.82 2.23
CA GLN A 608 22.25 7.47 2.16
C GLN A 608 22.61 7.90 0.74
N GLU A 609 22.43 7.01 -0.24
CA GLU A 609 22.70 7.31 -1.65
C GLU A 609 21.82 8.46 -2.16
N THR A 610 20.55 8.46 -1.79
CA THR A 610 19.60 9.48 -2.20
C THR A 610 19.92 10.83 -1.54
N LEU A 611 20.29 10.84 -0.26
CA LEU A 611 20.64 12.08 0.43
C LEU A 611 22.01 12.60 0.00
N VAL A 612 23.04 11.75 -0.08
CA VAL A 612 24.44 12.19 -0.23
C VAL A 612 24.90 12.22 -1.68
N ARG A 613 24.39 11.33 -2.54
CA ARG A 613 24.89 11.08 -3.90
C ARG A 613 23.86 11.37 -5.01
N ALA A 614 22.72 12.02 -4.71
CA ALA A 614 21.75 12.29 -5.78
C ALA A 614 22.36 13.17 -6.88
N GLY A 615 22.26 12.66 -8.11
CA GLY A 615 22.89 13.24 -9.30
C GLY A 615 23.60 12.20 -10.18
N SER A 616 23.91 11.01 -9.66
CA SER A 616 24.52 9.93 -10.45
C SER A 616 23.55 9.19 -11.37
N GLY A 617 22.26 9.53 -11.36
CA GLY A 617 21.23 8.85 -12.17
C GLY A 617 21.03 7.37 -11.83
N GLY A 618 21.47 6.91 -10.65
CA GLY A 618 21.35 5.50 -10.28
C GLY A 618 19.89 5.06 -10.10
N ASP A 619 19.53 3.92 -10.69
CA ASP A 619 18.21 3.28 -10.64
C ASP A 619 17.70 2.98 -9.20
N HIS A 620 18.59 3.06 -8.19
CA HIS A 620 18.31 2.71 -6.79
C HIS A 620 17.96 3.91 -5.89
N GLN A 621 17.91 5.12 -6.44
CA GLN A 621 17.50 6.29 -5.67
C GLN A 621 16.05 6.14 -5.19
N ALA A 622 15.84 6.49 -3.92
CA ALA A 622 14.53 6.47 -3.31
C ALA A 622 13.81 7.80 -3.56
N ASP A 623 12.49 7.79 -3.65
CA ASP A 623 11.71 9.01 -3.84
C ASP A 623 11.68 9.86 -2.56
N LEU A 624 12.27 11.05 -2.59
CA LEU A 624 12.11 12.05 -1.52
C LEU A 624 11.15 13.17 -1.92
N GLY A 625 10.71 13.21 -3.18
CA GLY A 625 10.06 14.36 -3.81
C GLY A 625 8.53 14.30 -3.86
N SER A 626 7.90 13.12 -3.98
CA SER A 626 6.44 13.04 -4.20
C SER A 626 5.59 13.72 -3.14
N TRP A 627 6.10 13.85 -1.92
CA TRP A 627 5.37 14.38 -0.78
C TRP A 627 5.77 15.82 -0.43
N ALA A 628 6.83 16.34 -1.04
CA ALA A 628 7.27 17.74 -0.95
C ALA A 628 6.24 18.74 -1.48
N LEU A 629 5.21 18.23 -2.15
CA LEU A 629 4.28 19.01 -2.92
C LEU A 629 3.05 19.23 -2.07
N PRO A 630 2.82 20.48 -1.62
CA PRO A 630 1.59 20.84 -0.94
C PRO A 630 0.46 20.85 -1.95
N ALA A 631 -0.02 19.67 -2.35
CA ALA A 631 -1.33 19.60 -2.99
C ALA A 631 -2.35 19.92 -1.90
N ALA A 632 -3.14 20.97 -2.12
CA ALA A 632 -4.31 21.20 -1.30
C ALA A 632 -5.16 19.92 -1.39
N SER A 633 -5.37 19.25 -0.27
CA SER A 633 -6.16 18.03 -0.29
C SER A 633 -7.58 18.38 -0.72
N ALA A 634 -8.07 17.74 -1.79
CA ALA A 634 -9.38 18.02 -2.34
C ALA A 634 -10.39 16.97 -1.86
N ASP A 635 -11.64 17.39 -1.65
CA ASP A 635 -12.75 16.49 -1.40
C ASP A 635 -12.95 15.52 -2.59
N ALA A 636 -13.06 14.24 -2.27
CA ALA A 636 -13.32 13.14 -3.17
C ALA A 636 -14.48 12.26 -2.68
N PHE A 637 -14.90 11.35 -3.53
CA PHE A 637 -15.83 10.28 -3.21
C PHE A 637 -15.32 8.96 -3.80
N ASP A 638 -15.75 7.85 -3.21
CA ASP A 638 -15.36 6.52 -3.65
C ASP A 638 -16.26 6.05 -4.81
N HIS A 639 -15.65 5.49 -5.85
CA HIS A 639 -16.29 4.79 -6.95
C HIS A 639 -15.59 3.44 -7.15
N PHE A 640 -16.36 2.40 -7.44
CA PHE A 640 -15.85 1.05 -7.53
C PHE A 640 -16.11 0.47 -8.91
N VAL A 641 -15.08 -0.15 -9.49
CA VAL A 641 -15.16 -0.86 -10.77
C VAL A 641 -14.72 -2.30 -10.54
N TRP A 642 -15.60 -3.26 -10.78
CA TRP A 642 -15.29 -4.68 -10.66
C TRP A 642 -15.01 -5.27 -12.04
N LEU A 643 -13.77 -5.71 -12.27
CA LEU A 643 -13.37 -6.46 -13.47
C LEU A 643 -13.58 -7.95 -13.19
N GLN A 644 -14.67 -8.48 -13.73
CA GLN A 644 -15.13 -9.85 -13.47
C GLN A 644 -14.27 -10.88 -14.21
N GLN A 645 -14.41 -12.16 -13.82
CA GLN A 645 -13.66 -13.27 -14.41
C GLN A 645 -13.72 -13.32 -15.94
N ALA A 646 -14.88 -13.05 -16.54
CA ALA A 646 -15.04 -13.03 -17.99
C ALA A 646 -14.16 -11.95 -18.65
N THR A 647 -14.24 -10.72 -18.15
CA THR A 647 -13.42 -9.58 -18.58
C THR A 647 -11.93 -9.87 -18.48
N MET A 648 -11.50 -10.44 -17.35
CA MET A 648 -10.09 -10.78 -17.14
C MET A 648 -9.61 -11.94 -18.01
N THR A 649 -10.48 -12.91 -18.31
CA THR A 649 -10.19 -14.00 -19.26
C THR A 649 -9.99 -13.43 -20.67
N THR A 650 -10.82 -12.47 -21.09
CA THR A 650 -10.66 -11.78 -22.38
C THR A 650 -9.34 -11.02 -22.43
N LEU A 651 -8.99 -10.26 -21.38
CA LEU A 651 -7.71 -9.56 -21.30
C LEU A 651 -6.52 -10.52 -21.37
N GLN A 652 -6.56 -11.61 -20.61
CA GLN A 652 -5.51 -12.64 -20.64
C GLN A 652 -5.35 -13.22 -22.05
N THR A 653 -6.47 -13.56 -22.70
CA THR A 653 -6.47 -14.09 -24.07
C THR A 653 -5.83 -13.12 -25.06
N VAL A 654 -6.13 -11.82 -24.94
CA VAL A 654 -5.49 -10.78 -25.76
C VAL A 654 -3.98 -10.74 -25.51
N VAL A 655 -3.56 -10.67 -24.24
CA VAL A 655 -2.14 -10.61 -23.85
C VAL A 655 -1.35 -11.79 -24.42
N GLU A 656 -1.91 -12.99 -24.34
CA GLU A 656 -1.31 -14.23 -24.82
C GLU A 656 -1.22 -14.25 -26.36
N ARG A 657 -2.31 -13.95 -27.07
CA ARG A 657 -2.31 -13.93 -28.54
C ARG A 657 -1.41 -12.88 -29.14
N ARG A 658 -1.39 -11.69 -28.54
CA ARG A 658 -0.57 -10.57 -28.99
C ARG A 658 0.87 -10.65 -28.48
N LYS A 659 1.19 -11.67 -27.68
CA LYS A 659 2.53 -11.91 -27.13
C LYS A 659 3.12 -10.69 -26.44
N TRP A 660 2.31 -10.00 -25.63
CA TRP A 660 2.82 -8.85 -24.87
C TRP A 660 3.88 -9.26 -23.85
N CYS A 661 3.91 -10.56 -23.50
CA CYS A 661 4.89 -11.17 -22.62
C CYS A 661 4.99 -10.43 -21.28
N CYS A 662 3.85 -9.95 -20.77
CA CYS A 662 3.71 -9.27 -19.49
C CYS A 662 2.72 -10.02 -18.60
N SER A 663 2.82 -9.80 -17.30
CA SER A 663 1.96 -10.44 -16.31
C SER A 663 0.60 -9.73 -16.27
N LEU A 664 -0.42 -10.42 -15.75
CA LEU A 664 -1.79 -9.91 -15.77
C LEU A 664 -1.95 -8.58 -15.00
N ASP A 665 -1.21 -8.36 -13.92
CA ASP A 665 -1.15 -7.09 -13.18
C ASP A 665 -0.60 -5.93 -14.03
N VAL A 666 0.42 -6.19 -14.85
CA VAL A 666 0.96 -5.22 -15.80
C VAL A 666 -0.04 -4.94 -16.93
N ALA A 667 -0.74 -5.97 -17.41
CA ALA A 667 -1.79 -5.82 -18.42
C ALA A 667 -2.99 -5.00 -17.89
N VAL A 668 -3.40 -5.21 -16.63
CA VAL A 668 -4.44 -4.40 -15.97
C VAL A 668 -4.00 -2.94 -15.84
N LEU A 669 -2.77 -2.69 -15.39
CA LEU A 669 -2.23 -1.33 -15.32
C LEU A 669 -2.20 -0.66 -16.70
N ALA A 670 -1.80 -1.41 -17.73
CA ALA A 670 -1.77 -0.93 -19.11
C ALA A 670 -3.17 -0.62 -19.65
N LEU A 671 -4.15 -1.47 -19.37
CA LEU A 671 -5.55 -1.27 -19.76
C LEU A 671 -6.12 -0.02 -19.07
N ILE A 672 -5.86 0.18 -17.78
CA ILE A 672 -6.27 1.38 -17.05
C ILE A 672 -5.57 2.62 -17.62
N GLY A 673 -4.26 2.55 -17.87
CA GLY A 673 -3.49 3.64 -18.47
C GLY A 673 -3.98 4.02 -19.86
N GLY A 674 -4.29 3.04 -20.71
CA GLY A 674 -4.89 3.25 -22.03
C GLY A 674 -6.27 3.90 -21.93
N ALA A 675 -7.09 3.49 -20.96
CA ALA A 675 -8.41 4.08 -20.73
C ALA A 675 -8.29 5.53 -20.27
N LEU A 676 -7.31 5.85 -19.42
CA LEU A 676 -7.02 7.22 -18.99
C LEU A 676 -6.48 8.08 -20.14
N ALA A 677 -5.59 7.53 -20.98
CA ALA A 677 -5.05 8.20 -22.15
C ALA A 677 -6.14 8.51 -23.18
N ARG A 678 -7.01 7.53 -23.49
CA ARG A 678 -8.16 7.69 -24.38
C ARG A 678 -9.11 8.80 -23.93
N ARG A 679 -9.24 9.02 -22.63
CA ARG A 679 -10.07 10.10 -22.07
C ARG A 679 -9.42 11.46 -22.11
N ASN A 680 -8.11 11.54 -22.27
CA ASN A 680 -7.39 12.80 -22.33
C ASN A 680 -7.36 13.28 -23.78
N PRO A 681 -8.00 14.41 -24.14
CA PRO A 681 -8.03 14.89 -25.52
C PRO A 681 -6.64 15.13 -26.13
N THR A 682 -5.63 15.36 -25.30
CA THR A 682 -4.24 15.56 -25.74
C THR A 682 -3.49 14.26 -26.01
N GLY A 683 -4.07 13.10 -25.66
CA GLY A 683 -3.39 11.81 -25.66
C GLY A 683 -2.26 11.70 -24.63
N SER A 684 -2.10 12.67 -23.72
CA SER A 684 -1.12 12.57 -22.64
C SER A 684 -1.59 11.66 -21.52
N LEU A 685 -0.68 10.88 -20.99
CA LEU A 685 -0.86 9.98 -19.86
C LEU A 685 0.20 10.33 -18.81
N HIS A 686 -0.27 10.81 -17.67
CA HIS A 686 0.56 11.14 -16.52
C HIS A 686 0.14 10.24 -15.35
N LEU A 687 0.89 9.15 -15.17
CA LEU A 687 0.67 8.20 -14.08
C LEU A 687 1.75 8.35 -13.02
N ARG A 688 1.33 8.23 -11.76
CA ARG A 688 2.19 7.85 -10.64
C ARG A 688 1.75 6.48 -10.19
N PHE A 689 2.67 5.56 -9.99
CA PHE A 689 2.32 4.25 -9.44
C PHE A 689 3.33 3.75 -8.43
N VAL A 690 2.87 2.83 -7.59
CA VAL A 690 3.73 2.15 -6.62
C VAL A 690 4.43 0.99 -7.31
N ALA A 691 5.75 1.07 -7.38
CA ALA A 691 6.61 0.01 -7.90
C ALA A 691 7.28 -0.75 -6.74
N SER A 692 7.40 -2.07 -6.90
CA SER A 692 8.30 -2.87 -6.06
C SER A 692 9.74 -2.58 -6.48
N ALA A 693 10.47 -1.76 -5.72
CA ALA A 693 11.89 -1.52 -5.98
C ALA A 693 12.77 -2.64 -5.40
N ARG A 694 12.38 -3.92 -5.56
CA ARG A 694 13.07 -5.11 -5.01
C ARG A 694 14.04 -5.71 -6.02
N ASP A 695 14.99 -4.90 -6.44
CA ASP A 695 15.83 -5.17 -7.61
C ASP A 695 17.15 -5.78 -7.24
N ALA A 696 17.63 -5.55 -6.02
CA ALA A 696 18.90 -6.06 -5.57
C ALA A 696 18.79 -7.52 -5.09
N PRO A 697 19.89 -8.28 -5.10
CA PRO A 697 19.91 -9.65 -4.60
C PRO A 697 19.39 -9.73 -3.16
N GLY A 698 18.52 -10.72 -2.87
CA GLY A 698 17.97 -10.96 -1.53
C GLY A 698 16.75 -10.11 -1.15
N GLU A 699 16.47 -9.01 -1.84
CA GLU A 699 15.36 -8.10 -1.48
C GLU A 699 13.99 -8.74 -1.64
N GLY A 700 13.80 -9.67 -2.58
CA GLY A 700 12.52 -10.38 -2.76
C GLY A 700 12.15 -11.31 -1.60
N SER A 701 13.08 -11.63 -0.70
CA SER A 701 12.88 -12.60 0.39
C SER A 701 12.88 -11.98 1.80
N VAL A 702 12.83 -10.65 1.91
CA VAL A 702 12.87 -9.96 3.21
C VAL A 702 11.64 -9.10 3.44
N VAL A 703 11.27 -8.93 4.70
CA VAL A 703 10.27 -7.94 5.14
C VAL A 703 10.99 -6.61 5.32
N ALA A 704 10.61 -5.62 4.52
CA ALA A 704 11.14 -4.26 4.50
C ALA A 704 10.24 -3.39 3.62
N ASP A 705 10.25 -2.07 3.79
CA ASP A 705 9.57 -1.18 2.85
C ASP A 705 10.51 -0.80 1.70
N PHE A 706 10.35 -1.48 0.56
CA PHE A 706 11.04 -1.15 -0.69
C PHE A 706 10.07 -0.62 -1.74
N ALA A 707 8.81 -0.40 -1.38
CA ALA A 707 7.85 0.16 -2.30
C ALA A 707 8.21 1.63 -2.53
N ASP A 708 8.06 2.06 -3.78
CA ASP A 708 8.41 3.43 -4.11
C ASP A 708 7.53 3.98 -5.23
N SER A 709 7.30 5.29 -5.18
CA SER A 709 6.47 6.00 -6.17
C SER A 709 7.26 6.24 -7.44
N ARG A 710 6.68 5.94 -8.60
CA ARG A 710 7.30 6.12 -9.91
C ARG A 710 6.34 6.77 -10.88
N ASP A 711 6.90 7.62 -11.72
CA ASP A 711 6.13 8.33 -12.72
C ASP A 711 6.33 7.70 -14.10
N LEU A 712 5.22 7.58 -14.82
CA LEU A 712 5.17 7.20 -16.22
C LEU A 712 4.44 8.29 -16.99
N ASP A 713 5.19 8.95 -17.86
CA ASP A 713 4.72 10.02 -18.73
C ASP A 713 4.82 9.58 -20.19
N LEU A 714 3.67 9.46 -20.86
CA LEU A 714 3.56 9.08 -22.26
C LEU A 714 2.63 10.06 -22.99
N THR A 715 2.91 10.30 -24.27
CA THR A 715 2.01 11.10 -25.14
C THR A 715 1.73 10.29 -26.39
N PHE A 716 0.45 10.08 -26.69
CA PHE A 716 0.01 9.33 -27.85
C PHE A 716 -0.46 10.31 -28.94
N PRO A 717 0.24 10.40 -30.08
CA PRO A 717 -0.19 11.23 -31.20
C PRO A 717 -1.52 10.73 -31.79
N ALA A 718 -2.22 11.60 -32.52
CA ALA A 718 -3.38 11.21 -33.31
C ALA A 718 -3.02 10.06 -34.27
N GLY A 719 -3.93 9.09 -34.42
CA GLY A 719 -3.69 7.87 -35.19
C GLY A 719 -2.94 6.76 -34.44
N THR A 720 -2.57 6.97 -33.16
CA THR A 720 -2.08 5.87 -32.32
C THR A 720 -3.21 4.88 -32.10
N THR A 721 -2.98 3.60 -32.39
CA THR A 721 -4.01 2.57 -32.18
C THR A 721 -4.14 2.17 -30.71
N VAL A 722 -5.27 1.53 -30.35
CA VAL A 722 -5.49 0.97 -29.01
C VAL A 722 -4.38 -0.01 -28.63
N GLU A 723 -4.07 -0.96 -29.52
CA GLU A 723 -3.01 -1.95 -29.25
C GLU A 723 -1.66 -1.28 -29.04
N GLN A 724 -1.27 -0.33 -29.89
CA GLN A 724 0.00 0.39 -29.77
C GLN A 724 0.11 1.11 -28.42
N ALA A 725 -0.95 1.79 -27.98
CA ALA A 725 -0.94 2.54 -26.73
C ALA A 725 -0.85 1.61 -25.51
N VAL A 726 -1.70 0.59 -25.45
CA VAL A 726 -1.72 -0.34 -24.31
C VAL A 726 -0.43 -1.16 -24.25
N PHE A 727 0.07 -1.64 -25.40
CA PHE A 727 1.36 -2.33 -25.48
C PHE A 727 2.52 -1.42 -25.06
N ALA A 728 2.54 -0.15 -25.48
CA ALA A 728 3.56 0.80 -25.08
C ALA A 728 3.60 0.98 -23.56
N ILE A 729 2.45 1.08 -22.90
CA ILE A 729 2.36 1.18 -21.44
C ILE A 729 2.85 -0.11 -20.78
N ALA A 730 2.35 -1.27 -21.21
CA ALA A 730 2.76 -2.57 -20.69
C ALA A 730 4.28 -2.77 -20.83
N SER A 731 4.84 -2.43 -21.99
CA SER A 731 6.27 -2.50 -22.27
C SER A 731 7.08 -1.52 -21.42
N CYS A 732 6.59 -0.30 -21.18
CA CYS A 732 7.27 0.65 -20.30
C CYS A 732 7.31 0.16 -18.85
N VAL A 733 6.19 -0.36 -18.34
CA VAL A 733 6.11 -0.92 -16.97
C VAL A 733 7.01 -2.15 -16.85
N ARG A 734 6.88 -3.12 -17.78
CA ARG A 734 7.67 -4.36 -17.80
C ARG A 734 9.18 -4.09 -17.83
N HIS A 735 9.63 -3.21 -18.73
CA HIS A 735 11.06 -2.90 -18.87
C HIS A 735 11.54 -1.79 -17.93
N ARG A 736 10.70 -1.38 -16.96
CA ARG A 736 11.02 -0.37 -15.95
C ARG A 736 11.46 0.96 -16.54
N ARG A 737 10.84 1.34 -17.67
CA ARG A 737 11.01 2.64 -18.33
C ARG A 737 10.08 3.67 -17.69
N TRP A 738 10.29 3.86 -16.40
CA TRP A 738 9.64 4.87 -15.57
C TRP A 738 10.72 5.66 -14.85
N HIS A 739 10.39 6.81 -14.29
CA HIS A 739 11.36 7.67 -13.62
C HIS A 739 10.92 8.00 -12.20
N LEU A 740 11.86 8.57 -11.43
CA LEU A 740 11.52 9.16 -10.15
C LEU A 740 10.57 10.35 -10.33
N PRO A 741 9.65 10.56 -9.38
CA PRO A 741 8.85 11.76 -9.29
C PRO A 741 9.71 13.01 -9.39
N ASP A 742 9.35 13.89 -10.33
CA ASP A 742 10.06 15.14 -10.56
C ASP A 742 9.43 16.26 -9.72
N PRO A 743 10.10 16.76 -8.68
CA PRO A 743 9.52 17.77 -7.80
C PRO A 743 9.23 19.11 -8.48
N LEU A 744 9.67 19.33 -9.73
CA LEU A 744 9.37 20.54 -10.52
C LEU A 744 8.15 20.41 -11.42
N THR A 745 7.90 19.21 -11.95
CA THR A 745 6.85 18.98 -12.95
C THR A 745 5.71 18.16 -12.40
N ASP A 746 5.76 17.80 -11.12
CA ASP A 746 4.72 17.00 -10.50
C ASP A 746 3.43 17.81 -10.36
N ALA A 747 2.54 17.56 -11.31
CA ALA A 747 1.27 18.26 -11.44
C ALA A 747 0.21 17.64 -10.53
N GLU A 748 -0.64 18.47 -9.93
CA GLU A 748 -1.85 18.04 -9.21
C GLU A 748 -2.77 17.12 -10.04
N GLU A 749 -2.60 17.13 -11.37
CA GLU A 749 -3.40 16.40 -12.34
C GLU A 749 -3.00 14.94 -12.53
N ARG A 750 -1.85 14.52 -12.02
CA ARG A 750 -1.33 13.15 -12.16
C ARG A 750 -2.28 12.15 -11.51
N THR A 751 -2.54 11.03 -12.18
CA THR A 751 -3.32 9.92 -11.61
C THR A 751 -2.40 9.01 -10.82
N TYR A 752 -2.73 8.79 -9.55
CA TYR A 752 -2.03 7.82 -8.72
C TYR A 752 -2.70 6.45 -8.84
N ILE A 753 -1.91 5.40 -9.04
CA ILE A 753 -2.39 4.02 -9.09
C ILE A 753 -1.51 3.07 -8.28
N ASN A 754 -2.12 2.24 -7.46
CA ASN A 754 -1.43 1.18 -6.73
C ASN A 754 -2.06 -0.16 -7.09
N VAL A 755 -1.25 -1.05 -7.67
CA VAL A 755 -1.68 -2.37 -8.14
C VAL A 755 -1.21 -3.42 -7.16
N ARG A 756 -2.14 -4.14 -6.56
CA ARG A 756 -1.88 -5.18 -5.56
C ARG A 756 -2.27 -6.55 -6.13
N PRO A 757 -1.31 -7.29 -6.72
CA PRO A 757 -1.56 -8.65 -7.17
C PRO A 757 -1.89 -9.55 -5.99
N LEU A 758 -2.60 -10.64 -6.29
CA LEU A 758 -3.05 -11.61 -5.29
C LEU A 758 -1.83 -12.37 -4.78
N LEU A 759 -1.69 -12.45 -3.45
CA LEU A 759 -0.64 -13.25 -2.82
C LEU A 759 -1.00 -14.75 -2.96
N GLN A 760 -0.75 -15.31 -4.14
CA GLN A 760 -0.92 -16.73 -4.44
C GLN A 760 0.38 -17.51 -4.18
N GLY A 761 0.28 -18.84 -4.06
CA GLY A 761 1.45 -19.71 -3.96
C GLY A 761 1.94 -19.96 -2.54
N LEU A 762 1.06 -19.81 -1.53
CA LEU A 762 1.24 -20.47 -0.24
C LEU A 762 0.99 -21.98 -0.42
N ASN A 763 1.93 -22.66 -1.07
CA ASN A 763 1.92 -24.11 -1.23
C ASN A 763 2.36 -24.72 0.10
N SER A 764 1.42 -25.00 0.99
CA SER A 764 1.71 -25.64 2.27
C SER A 764 0.80 -26.80 2.56
N PRO A 765 1.29 -27.84 3.26
CA PRO A 765 0.44 -28.88 3.79
C PRO A 765 -0.57 -28.38 4.84
N SER A 766 -0.35 -27.26 5.53
CA SER A 766 -1.42 -26.65 6.35
C SER A 766 -2.62 -26.18 5.54
N SER A 767 -3.79 -26.16 6.20
CA SER A 767 -5.02 -25.54 5.71
C SER A 767 -5.02 -24.00 5.66
N TRP A 768 -3.87 -23.33 5.78
CA TRP A 768 -3.79 -21.87 5.72
C TRP A 768 -3.92 -21.37 4.28
N HIS A 769 -4.90 -20.51 4.04
CA HIS A 769 -5.13 -19.89 2.74
C HIS A 769 -5.18 -18.37 2.91
N HIS A 770 -4.39 -17.64 2.12
CA HIS A 770 -4.51 -16.19 2.09
C HIS A 770 -5.87 -15.79 1.51
N THR A 771 -6.55 -14.89 2.21
CA THR A 771 -7.87 -14.41 1.81
C THR A 771 -7.82 -12.92 1.58
N THR A 772 -7.98 -12.51 0.32
CA THR A 772 -8.27 -11.12 -0.02
C THR A 772 -9.77 -10.91 0.13
N GLN A 773 -10.19 -10.01 1.01
CA GLN A 773 -11.61 -9.69 1.18
C GLN A 773 -11.98 -8.38 0.49
N TRP A 774 -13.09 -8.41 -0.25
CA TRP A 774 -13.62 -7.24 -0.94
C TRP A 774 -15.16 -7.32 -1.12
N PRO A 775 -15.91 -6.20 -1.04
CA PRO A 775 -15.46 -4.96 -0.41
C PRO A 775 -15.16 -5.24 1.06
N PRO A 776 -14.18 -4.55 1.66
CA PRO A 776 -14.17 -4.44 3.10
C PRO A 776 -15.58 -4.02 3.55
N VAL A 777 -16.18 -4.84 4.42
CA VAL A 777 -17.59 -4.84 4.82
C VAL A 777 -18.20 -3.43 4.94
N GLU A 778 -19.47 -3.26 4.54
CA GLU A 778 -20.30 -2.05 4.69
C GLU A 778 -20.05 -1.31 6.03
N GLY A 779 -19.10 -0.37 6.07
CA GLY A 779 -18.72 0.27 7.34
C GLY A 779 -17.41 1.07 7.38
N GLU A 780 -16.74 1.27 6.25
CA GLU A 780 -15.44 1.95 6.22
C GLU A 780 -15.57 3.48 6.40
N ARG A 781 -14.97 4.00 7.47
CA ARG A 781 -14.83 5.43 7.79
C ARG A 781 -13.50 6.02 7.35
N ASN A 782 -12.46 5.21 7.13
CA ASN A 782 -11.14 5.72 6.72
C ASN A 782 -11.05 5.95 5.21
N TRP A 783 -11.86 5.22 4.43
CA TRP A 783 -12.04 5.52 3.00
C TRP A 783 -12.78 6.85 2.79
N ASP A 784 -13.70 7.18 3.71
CA ASP A 784 -14.39 8.49 3.82
C ASP A 784 -13.45 9.65 4.24
N ARG A 785 -12.12 9.45 4.36
CA ARG A 785 -11.18 10.59 4.20
C ARG A 785 -11.23 11.01 2.74
N ARG A 786 -12.17 11.91 2.46
CA ARG A 786 -12.39 12.54 1.15
C ARG A 786 -11.19 13.32 0.65
N ASN A 787 -10.20 13.58 1.48
CA ASN A 787 -9.06 14.39 1.12
C ASN A 787 -8.04 13.54 0.34
N VAL A 788 -7.99 13.76 -0.98
CA VAL A 788 -6.97 13.18 -1.87
C VAL A 788 -6.04 14.26 -2.39
N TYR A 789 -4.77 13.90 -2.52
CA TYR A 789 -3.72 14.77 -3.05
C TYR A 789 -3.61 14.71 -4.58
N HIS A 790 -4.09 13.61 -5.18
CA HIS A 790 -4.08 13.41 -6.63
C HIS A 790 -5.44 13.71 -7.24
N ALA A 791 -5.47 14.04 -8.52
CA ALA A 791 -6.72 14.28 -9.24
C ALA A 791 -7.61 13.03 -9.32
N LEU A 792 -6.97 11.87 -9.45
CA LEU A 792 -7.58 10.57 -9.38
C LEU A 792 -6.61 9.65 -8.63
N TRP A 793 -7.13 8.88 -7.69
CA TRP A 793 -6.37 7.87 -6.97
C TRP A 793 -7.05 6.52 -7.16
N ILE A 794 -6.30 5.51 -7.58
CA ILE A 794 -6.80 4.19 -7.94
C ILE A 794 -6.06 3.13 -7.11
N MET A 795 -6.79 2.27 -6.44
CA MET A 795 -6.28 1.00 -5.92
C MET A 795 -6.85 -0.12 -6.77
N ALA A 796 -5.99 -0.91 -7.42
CA ALA A 796 -6.38 -2.08 -8.17
C ALA A 796 -5.99 -3.33 -7.37
N ASP A 797 -6.98 -4.00 -6.80
CA ASP A 797 -6.79 -5.19 -5.97
C ASP A 797 -7.18 -6.44 -6.74
N GLN A 798 -6.29 -7.42 -6.81
CA GLN A 798 -6.66 -8.74 -7.32
C GLN A 798 -7.34 -9.53 -6.19
N VAL A 799 -8.64 -9.79 -6.35
CA VAL A 799 -9.49 -10.45 -5.35
C VAL A 799 -9.70 -11.94 -5.65
N GLY A 800 -9.37 -12.36 -6.87
CA GLY A 800 -9.37 -13.75 -7.30
C GLY A 800 -8.35 -13.98 -8.43
N PRO A 801 -8.11 -15.22 -8.86
CA PRO A 801 -7.11 -15.50 -9.91
C PRO A 801 -7.31 -14.68 -11.18
N LEU A 802 -8.56 -14.46 -11.57
CA LEU A 802 -8.96 -13.66 -12.72
C LEU A 802 -9.99 -12.61 -12.31
N GLU A 803 -9.90 -12.05 -11.10
CA GLU A 803 -10.84 -11.02 -10.67
C GLU A 803 -10.10 -9.86 -10.03
N TRP A 804 -10.44 -8.66 -10.47
CA TRP A 804 -9.86 -7.42 -9.97
C TRP A 804 -10.96 -6.45 -9.56
N VAL A 805 -10.69 -5.70 -8.49
CA VAL A 805 -11.55 -4.60 -8.09
C VAL A 805 -10.73 -3.32 -8.03
N LEU A 806 -11.22 -2.29 -8.71
CA LEU A 806 -10.64 -0.97 -8.71
C LEU A 806 -11.44 -0.09 -7.76
N CYS A 807 -10.80 0.45 -6.74
CA CYS A 807 -11.32 1.59 -6.02
C CYS A 807 -10.72 2.88 -6.54
N LEU A 808 -11.60 3.78 -6.96
CA LEU A 808 -11.28 5.11 -7.38
C LEU A 808 -11.71 6.09 -6.30
N LYS A 809 -10.79 6.94 -5.85
CA LYS A 809 -11.13 8.18 -5.13
C LYS A 809 -11.14 9.31 -6.14
N VAL A 810 -12.34 9.73 -6.49
CA VAL A 810 -12.60 10.72 -7.53
C VAL A 810 -12.81 12.08 -6.88
N ARG A 811 -11.96 13.07 -7.21
CA ARG A 811 -12.18 14.46 -6.77
C ARG A 811 -13.58 14.92 -7.21
N LYS A 812 -14.28 15.65 -6.35
CA LYS A 812 -15.64 16.17 -6.69
C LYS A 812 -15.66 17.03 -7.95
N SER A 813 -14.55 17.68 -8.30
CA SER A 813 -14.38 18.46 -9.52
C SER A 813 -14.20 17.62 -10.79
N ARG A 814 -13.93 16.31 -10.66
CA ARG A 814 -13.67 15.38 -11.78
C ARG A 814 -14.70 14.25 -11.86
N ARG A 815 -16.00 14.58 -11.79
CA ARG A 815 -17.08 13.56 -11.77
C ARG A 815 -17.07 12.64 -12.99
N GLU A 816 -16.55 13.13 -14.12
CA GLU A 816 -16.36 12.36 -15.33
C GLU A 816 -15.51 11.10 -15.08
N ALA A 817 -14.55 11.11 -14.14
CA ALA A 817 -13.71 9.95 -13.85
C ALA A 817 -14.52 8.70 -13.40
N THR A 818 -15.78 8.87 -13.00
CA THR A 818 -16.68 7.75 -12.66
C THR A 818 -17.07 6.87 -13.84
N SER A 819 -16.84 7.31 -15.07
CA SER A 819 -17.06 6.49 -16.27
C SER A 819 -15.84 5.61 -16.63
N LEU A 820 -14.85 5.48 -15.75
CA LEU A 820 -13.64 4.72 -16.06
C LEU A 820 -13.95 3.24 -16.37
N GLY A 821 -14.94 2.62 -15.69
CA GLY A 821 -15.33 1.24 -15.97
C GLY A 821 -15.82 1.06 -17.41
N ALA A 822 -16.79 1.87 -17.85
CA ALA A 822 -17.28 1.86 -19.23
C ALA A 822 -16.18 2.12 -20.28
N VAL A 823 -15.19 2.98 -19.98
CA VAL A 823 -14.06 3.21 -20.89
C VAL A 823 -13.12 2.02 -20.93
N ILE A 824 -12.86 1.37 -19.79
CA ILE A 824 -12.08 0.13 -19.72
C ILE A 824 -12.77 -0.98 -20.55
N GLU A 825 -14.09 -1.12 -20.41
CA GLU A 825 -14.88 -2.08 -21.17
C GLU A 825 -14.75 -1.84 -22.68
N GLY A 826 -15.02 -0.61 -23.13
CA GLY A 826 -14.90 -0.25 -24.55
C GLY A 826 -13.49 -0.39 -25.10
N LEU A 827 -12.47 -0.06 -24.31
CA LEU A 827 -11.06 -0.25 -24.69
C LEU A 827 -10.70 -1.74 -24.81
N LEU A 828 -11.20 -2.59 -23.90
CA LEU A 828 -10.95 -4.03 -23.97
C LEU A 828 -11.66 -4.67 -25.17
N LEU A 829 -12.88 -4.25 -25.48
CA LEU A 829 -13.59 -4.68 -26.69
C LEU A 829 -12.85 -4.26 -27.96
N ASP A 830 -12.40 -2.99 -28.05
CA ASP A 830 -11.59 -2.56 -29.18
C ASP A 830 -10.28 -3.35 -29.26
N LEU A 831 -9.60 -3.56 -28.14
CA LEU A 831 -8.36 -4.32 -28.12
C LEU A 831 -8.56 -5.79 -28.58
N HIS A 832 -9.74 -6.36 -28.33
CA HIS A 832 -10.11 -7.69 -28.78
C HIS A 832 -10.49 -7.72 -30.27
N ASP A 833 -11.44 -6.87 -30.68
CA ASP A 833 -12.11 -6.93 -31.98
C ASP A 833 -11.46 -6.05 -33.06
N ARG A 834 -10.90 -4.90 -32.66
CA ARG A 834 -10.39 -3.83 -33.52
C ARG A 834 -9.12 -3.21 -32.92
N PRO A 835 -8.03 -3.99 -32.78
CA PRO A 835 -6.78 -3.53 -32.14
C PRO A 835 -6.17 -2.29 -32.82
N ASP A 836 -6.48 -2.11 -34.10
CA ASP A 836 -6.10 -1.03 -34.99
C ASP A 836 -7.01 0.20 -34.88
N ALA A 837 -8.08 0.15 -34.08
CA ALA A 837 -8.92 1.30 -33.80
C ALA A 837 -8.09 2.42 -33.16
N ASP A 838 -8.38 3.66 -33.52
CA ASP A 838 -7.73 4.84 -32.94
C ASP A 838 -7.97 4.89 -31.42
N LEU A 839 -6.91 5.18 -30.67
CA LEU A 839 -6.97 5.39 -29.23
C LEU A 839 -7.85 6.61 -28.91
N LEU A 840 -7.60 7.70 -29.63
CA LEU A 840 -8.32 8.97 -29.52
C LEU A 840 -9.40 9.00 -30.60
N GLU A 841 -10.57 8.44 -30.30
CA GLU A 841 -11.69 8.50 -31.25
C GLU A 841 -11.99 9.96 -31.59
N THR A 842 -11.72 10.36 -32.84
CA THR A 842 -12.17 11.64 -33.39
C THR A 842 -13.68 11.54 -33.58
N GLU A 843 -14.42 11.82 -32.51
CA GLU A 843 -15.88 11.94 -32.50
C GLU A 843 -16.63 10.76 -33.16
N ARG A 844 -16.79 9.64 -32.45
CA ARG A 844 -17.95 8.80 -32.75
C ARG A 844 -19.21 9.65 -32.48
N PRO A 845 -20.12 9.83 -33.46
CA PRO A 845 -21.40 10.45 -33.18
C PRO A 845 -22.07 9.62 -32.07
N ARG A 846 -22.34 10.25 -30.93
CA ARG A 846 -23.01 9.60 -29.80
C ARG A 846 -24.40 9.15 -30.27
N SER A 847 -24.53 7.86 -30.58
CA SER A 847 -25.79 7.22 -30.97
C SER A 847 -26.70 6.99 -29.77
#